data_AF-A0A8S2P7B3-F1
#
_entry.id   AF-A0A8S2P7B3-F1
#
_cell.length_a   1.000
_cell.length_b   1.000
_cell.length_c   1.000
_cell.angle_alpha   90.00
_cell.angle_beta   90.00
_cell.angle_gamma   90.00
#
_symmetry.space_group_name_H-M   'P 1'
#
loop_
_entity.id
_entity.type
_entity.pdbx_description
1 polymer ?
#
loop_
_entity_poly.entity_id
_entity_poly.type
_entity_poly.pdbx_seq_one_letter_code
_entity_poly.pdbx_strand_id
1 'polypeptide(L)'
;MLFISIVLFLISSYPAFTYTAVVADNDLYGIKIAMNDRLLVSAANLFAGWFISLLPNNENNNCMISFNSSTCGVVYNVIVPFTNDISFVYNCIDLSGNNVIGFFIGHDNCTFVLQDESIVSNYSTQYNYVIDINEQGTGVYGFADDFILYYELQPTIQLFVWSNTLGISPRAVDVGSNYQYAVLVGYCQSTPSIAVECGFFIQLNTSQSCPTIINEFAIANVLQFPWTDPRSNQFISQSRVYTSPLVLSVSVAWSTGYVLIGVQSLNTVFLYSLNDTSNPIGTRDNGIELMGYGKSVGWLDDHGHKAVILANSYEYSTFQWISSSIHVYDIQSNGFSNGVLPILIYPNSQQVLHPLITASFLRLAFSSNGSFGIFDQLGNAVGIIAAPAGSYPNTNTTVFTSIAVPCILGTYRDYPGVELCCPCSGSSNCSLCTSENSYCPYGAVGDIKYSEFESVSQNQAYPESPDSTVFDDILMQNMFNLNFKSVHCTLVSPLTWVFFVIFIAFIVVIGMTLSEKLFPSHHIIRNQAKQLFRRVDLVGEGELWIGGLVSAAIIVLVVSACTFSNAYLSQYPIELVTKNSSFACDITLRNAKFSTSMQNTRNSRRPQDEMQLIFDLLNSQPFTLNIDLVQTAFNCQDSFYVQRVTAYTTIQLPIAWCQTTYNNTTLSLSILLPVHTISVQLILPGVKTIGAIRVGLSGPSAEEEDGRPKANPRDEIE
;
A
#
# COMPACT_ATOMS: atom_id res chain seq x y z
N MET A 1 -2.58 -17.16 -71.04
CA MET A 1 -2.31 -15.72 -70.80
C MET A 1 -3.09 -15.15 -69.62
N LEU A 2 -4.38 -15.46 -69.44
CA LEU A 2 -5.18 -14.95 -68.31
C LEU A 2 -4.62 -15.29 -66.92
N PHE A 3 -4.00 -16.46 -66.75
CA PHE A 3 -3.44 -16.91 -65.46
C PHE A 3 -2.14 -16.17 -65.07
N ILE A 4 -1.34 -15.77 -66.07
CA ILE A 4 -0.10 -14.99 -65.84
C ILE A 4 -0.44 -13.54 -65.48
N SER A 5 -1.50 -12.98 -66.08
CA SER A 5 -2.00 -11.65 -65.72
C SER A 5 -2.60 -11.58 -64.32
N ILE A 6 -3.25 -12.63 -63.83
CA ILE A 6 -3.81 -12.66 -62.46
C ILE A 6 -2.68 -12.79 -61.41
N VAL A 7 -1.64 -13.57 -61.69
CA VAL A 7 -0.47 -13.68 -60.79
C VAL A 7 0.34 -12.38 -60.77
N LEU A 8 0.51 -11.71 -61.93
CA LEU A 8 1.15 -10.39 -61.97
C LEU A 8 0.29 -9.30 -61.31
N PHE A 9 -1.05 -9.37 -61.43
CA PHE A 9 -1.93 -8.42 -60.75
C PHE A 9 -1.88 -8.61 -59.23
N LEU A 10 -1.89 -9.86 -58.73
CA LEU A 10 -1.75 -10.18 -57.31
C LEU A 10 -0.37 -9.84 -56.73
N ILE A 11 0.69 -9.91 -57.54
CA ILE A 11 2.04 -9.47 -57.13
C ILE A 11 2.16 -7.93 -57.17
N SER A 12 1.44 -7.25 -58.08
CA SER A 12 1.40 -5.78 -58.15
C SER A 12 0.38 -5.12 -57.21
N SER A 13 -0.52 -5.90 -56.62
CA SER A 13 -1.54 -5.45 -55.66
C SER A 13 -1.29 -5.95 -54.23
N TYR A 14 -0.14 -6.57 -53.95
CA TYR A 14 0.42 -6.41 -52.62
C TYR A 14 0.62 -4.90 -52.47
N PRO A 15 0.00 -4.24 -51.48
CA PRO A 15 0.47 -2.91 -51.15
C PRO A 15 1.96 -3.09 -50.97
N ALA A 16 2.76 -2.36 -51.75
CA ALA A 16 4.08 -2.03 -51.29
C ALA A 16 3.83 -1.62 -49.85
N PHE A 17 4.35 -2.39 -48.90
CA PHE A 17 4.55 -1.87 -47.55
C PHE A 17 5.53 -0.72 -47.79
N THR A 18 4.98 0.43 -48.21
CA THR A 18 5.42 1.70 -47.69
C THR A 18 5.38 1.46 -46.20
N TYR A 19 6.54 1.04 -45.67
CA TYR A 19 7.03 1.59 -44.42
C TYR A 19 6.88 3.10 -44.59
N THR A 20 5.67 3.61 -44.33
CA THR A 20 5.54 4.84 -43.60
C THR A 20 6.35 4.53 -42.36
N ALA A 21 7.63 4.94 -42.37
CA ALA A 21 8.41 5.01 -41.16
C ALA A 21 7.46 5.64 -40.15
N VAL A 22 7.02 4.86 -39.17
CA VAL A 22 6.25 5.40 -38.07
C VAL A 22 7.23 6.36 -37.44
N VAL A 23 7.12 7.65 -37.76
CA VAL A 23 7.98 8.75 -37.31
C VAL A 23 7.83 8.98 -35.79
N ALA A 24 7.38 7.96 -35.05
CA ALA A 24 6.92 8.06 -33.68
C ALA A 24 7.33 6.87 -32.80
N ASP A 25 8.14 5.90 -33.29
CA ASP A 25 8.72 4.91 -32.37
C ASP A 25 9.97 5.50 -31.70
N ASN A 26 9.73 6.31 -30.68
CA ASN A 26 10.74 6.94 -29.84
C ASN A 26 11.67 5.93 -29.14
N ASP A 27 11.26 4.65 -29.03
CA ASP A 27 12.06 3.56 -28.48
C ASP A 27 13.09 3.07 -29.53
N LEU A 28 12.67 3.01 -30.80
CA LEU A 28 13.47 2.53 -31.93
C LEU A 28 14.58 3.51 -32.36
N TYR A 29 14.26 4.80 -32.41
CA TYR A 29 15.17 5.83 -32.93
C TYR A 29 16.15 6.40 -31.89
N GLY A 30 16.16 5.81 -30.69
CA GLY A 30 17.23 6.01 -29.71
C GLY A 30 17.20 7.37 -29.05
N ILE A 31 16.02 7.90 -28.69
CA ILE A 31 15.95 9.14 -27.91
C ILE A 31 16.73 8.94 -26.60
N LYS A 32 17.65 9.87 -26.35
CA LYS A 32 18.52 9.86 -25.17
C LYS A 32 18.07 10.94 -24.21
N ILE A 33 18.00 10.58 -22.94
CA ILE A 33 17.68 11.48 -21.85
C ILE A 33 18.83 11.45 -20.86
N ALA A 34 19.25 12.63 -20.41
CA ALA A 34 20.29 12.81 -19.42
C ALA A 34 19.93 13.97 -18.51
N MET A 35 20.44 13.94 -17.28
CA MET A 35 20.03 14.88 -16.25
C MET A 35 21.19 15.18 -15.30
N ASN A 36 21.24 16.42 -14.83
CA ASN A 36 21.93 16.80 -13.61
C ASN A 36 20.99 17.64 -12.72
N ASP A 37 21.53 18.32 -11.72
CA ASP A 37 20.73 19.13 -10.79
C ASP A 37 20.14 20.41 -11.38
N ARG A 38 20.65 20.84 -12.55
CA ARG A 38 20.32 22.12 -13.18
C ARG A 38 19.56 21.95 -14.48
N LEU A 39 19.79 20.85 -15.20
CA LEU A 39 19.31 20.62 -16.54
C LEU A 39 18.88 19.17 -16.73
N LEU A 40 17.76 18.99 -17.41
CA LEU A 40 17.28 17.77 -18.03
C LEU A 40 17.35 17.98 -19.54
N VAL A 41 18.06 17.09 -20.22
CA VAL A 41 18.27 17.17 -21.65
C VAL A 41 17.68 15.93 -22.30
N SER A 42 16.79 16.14 -23.27
CA SER A 42 16.31 15.10 -24.17
C SER A 42 16.81 15.40 -25.58
N ALA A 43 17.43 14.43 -26.23
CA ALA A 43 17.84 14.52 -27.62
C ALA A 43 17.13 13.46 -28.46
N ALA A 44 16.37 13.93 -29.45
CA ALA A 44 15.66 13.08 -30.40
C ALA A 44 16.22 13.24 -31.82
N ASN A 45 16.31 12.12 -32.55
CA ASN A 45 16.73 12.13 -33.94
C ASN A 45 15.55 12.51 -34.85
N LEU A 46 15.71 13.55 -35.67
CA LEU A 46 14.71 14.02 -36.62
C LEU A 46 15.17 13.95 -38.08
N PHE A 47 15.93 12.93 -38.51
CA PHE A 47 16.37 12.64 -39.90
C PHE A 47 17.17 13.74 -40.66
N ALA A 48 16.96 15.03 -40.36
CA ALA A 48 17.57 16.23 -40.93
C ALA A 48 18.16 17.15 -39.83
N GLY A 49 18.08 16.72 -38.57
CA GLY A 49 18.54 17.44 -37.39
C GLY A 49 18.34 16.60 -36.14
N TRP A 50 18.84 17.11 -35.03
CA TRP A 50 18.46 16.61 -33.71
C TRP A 50 17.66 17.68 -33.00
N PHE A 51 16.60 17.23 -32.36
CA PHE A 51 15.83 18.08 -31.47
C PHE A 51 16.38 17.91 -30.07
N ILE A 52 16.94 18.99 -29.53
CA ILE A 52 17.36 19.04 -28.13
C ILE A 52 16.36 19.89 -27.37
N SER A 53 15.76 19.30 -26.34
CA SER A 53 14.98 20.04 -25.35
C SER A 53 15.83 20.23 -24.10
N LEU A 54 16.09 21.49 -23.75
CA LEU A 54 16.79 21.87 -22.51
C LEU A 54 15.77 22.35 -21.49
N LEU A 55 15.63 21.61 -20.41
CA LEU A 55 14.72 21.90 -19.31
C LEU A 55 15.58 22.08 -18.04
N PRO A 56 15.30 22.98 -17.08
CA PRO A 56 14.08 23.75 -16.86
C PRO A 56 14.21 25.27 -17.14
N ASN A 57 15.35 25.74 -17.66
CA ASN A 57 15.64 27.18 -17.72
C ASN A 57 14.77 28.00 -18.69
N ASN A 58 13.98 27.38 -19.57
CA ASN A 58 12.87 28.04 -20.27
C ASN A 58 12.04 26.99 -21.05
N GLU A 59 10.71 27.02 -20.96
CA GLU A 59 9.80 26.14 -21.75
C GLU A 59 9.99 26.31 -23.28
N ASN A 60 10.71 27.36 -23.68
CA ASN A 60 11.00 27.73 -25.06
C ASN A 60 12.44 27.41 -25.51
N ASN A 61 13.32 26.85 -24.67
CA ASN A 61 14.67 26.46 -25.07
C ASN A 61 14.66 25.07 -25.75
N ASN A 62 13.85 24.99 -26.81
CA ASN A 62 13.85 23.88 -27.74
C ASN A 62 14.72 24.24 -28.93
N CYS A 63 15.67 23.37 -29.23
CA CYS A 63 16.78 23.72 -30.07
C CYS A 63 16.95 22.66 -31.13
N MET A 64 16.69 23.08 -32.36
CA MET A 64 16.98 22.28 -33.52
C MET A 64 18.43 22.48 -33.88
N ILE A 65 19.24 21.48 -33.61
CA ILE A 65 20.58 21.42 -34.16
C ILE A 65 20.42 20.82 -35.55
N SER A 66 20.41 21.69 -36.56
CA SER A 66 20.49 21.26 -37.95
C SER A 66 21.92 20.88 -38.26
N PHE A 67 22.15 19.64 -38.67
CA PHE A 67 23.38 19.29 -39.37
C PHE A 67 23.23 19.63 -40.84
N ASN A 68 24.29 20.18 -41.44
CA ASN A 68 24.26 20.46 -42.86
C ASN A 68 24.17 19.14 -43.62
N SER A 69 23.12 19.05 -44.44
CA SER A 69 22.45 17.82 -44.86
C SER A 69 23.24 17.04 -45.91
N SER A 70 24.19 16.24 -45.47
CA SER A 70 24.72 15.18 -46.34
C SER A 70 25.06 13.86 -45.65
N THR A 71 24.93 13.76 -44.33
CA THR A 71 25.43 12.61 -43.55
C THR A 71 24.39 12.17 -42.53
N CYS A 72 23.99 10.89 -42.55
CA CYS A 72 22.92 10.34 -41.71
C CYS A 72 23.39 10.23 -40.25
N GLY A 73 22.92 11.10 -39.33
CA GLY A 73 23.34 11.09 -37.92
C GLY A 73 22.34 10.50 -36.93
N VAL A 74 22.83 9.70 -35.97
CA VAL A 74 22.09 9.22 -34.79
C VAL A 74 22.80 9.71 -33.53
N VAL A 75 22.06 10.20 -32.53
CA VAL A 75 22.63 10.56 -31.21
C VAL A 75 22.69 9.30 -30.37
N TYR A 76 23.87 9.00 -29.82
CA TYR A 76 24.09 7.77 -29.05
C TYR A 76 24.10 8.03 -27.54
N ASN A 77 24.69 9.14 -27.11
CA ASN A 77 24.72 9.53 -25.72
C ASN A 77 24.70 11.07 -25.59
N VAL A 78 24.01 11.54 -24.56
CA VAL A 78 23.90 12.93 -24.15
C VAL A 78 24.36 12.97 -22.70
N ILE A 79 25.28 13.87 -22.35
CA ILE A 79 25.66 14.06 -20.96
C ILE A 79 25.55 15.53 -20.57
N VAL A 80 25.09 15.73 -19.36
CA VAL A 80 25.05 17.03 -18.72
C VAL A 80 26.04 16.98 -17.55
N PRO A 81 27.30 17.41 -17.73
CA PRO A 81 28.26 17.49 -16.63
C PRO A 81 27.73 18.41 -15.51
N PHE A 82 28.37 18.42 -14.34
CA PHE A 82 27.98 19.31 -13.22
C PHE A 82 28.13 20.82 -13.53
N THR A 83 28.66 21.17 -14.70
CA THR A 83 28.72 22.55 -15.21
C THR A 83 27.42 22.94 -15.94
N ASN A 84 27.38 24.18 -16.43
CA ASN A 84 26.30 24.66 -17.32
C ASN A 84 26.56 24.29 -18.79
N ASP A 85 27.62 23.52 -19.05
CA ASP A 85 27.93 23.07 -20.40
C ASP A 85 27.13 21.80 -20.68
N ILE A 86 26.61 21.70 -21.89
CA ILE A 86 25.91 20.51 -22.37
C ILE A 86 26.81 19.87 -23.41
N SER A 87 27.15 18.62 -23.17
CA SER A 87 28.07 17.87 -24.02
C SER A 87 27.29 16.73 -24.68
N PHE A 88 27.34 16.66 -26.01
CA PHE A 88 26.68 15.56 -26.71
C PHE A 88 27.62 14.88 -27.69
N VAL A 89 27.47 13.55 -27.75
CA VAL A 89 28.18 12.70 -28.70
C VAL A 89 27.17 12.11 -29.66
N TYR A 90 27.46 12.29 -30.93
CA TYR A 90 26.73 11.64 -32.00
C TYR A 90 27.64 10.69 -32.76
N ASN A 91 27.03 9.71 -33.41
CA ASN A 91 27.70 8.92 -34.43
C ASN A 91 26.83 8.92 -35.70
N CYS A 92 27.43 9.28 -36.82
CA CYS A 92 26.77 9.40 -38.11
C CYS A 92 27.51 8.62 -39.19
N ILE A 93 26.84 8.36 -40.31
CA ILE A 93 27.48 7.85 -41.52
C ILE A 93 27.70 9.03 -42.47
N ASP A 94 28.95 9.28 -42.85
CA ASP A 94 29.32 10.32 -43.80
C ASP A 94 28.89 9.97 -45.25
N LEU A 95 29.04 10.93 -46.17
CA LEU A 95 28.73 10.73 -47.59
C LEU A 95 29.58 9.64 -48.25
N SER A 96 30.75 9.37 -47.69
CA SER A 96 31.69 8.36 -48.16
C SER A 96 31.39 6.98 -47.56
N GLY A 97 30.37 6.86 -46.71
CA GLY A 97 30.00 5.63 -46.01
C GLY A 97 30.83 5.32 -44.77
N ASN A 98 31.67 6.25 -44.28
CA ASN A 98 32.42 6.07 -43.05
C ASN A 98 31.57 6.46 -41.85
N ASN A 99 31.82 5.85 -40.69
CA ASN A 99 31.19 6.31 -39.47
C ASN A 99 32.01 7.46 -38.89
N VAL A 100 31.34 8.49 -38.38
CA VAL A 100 31.94 9.67 -37.80
C VAL A 100 31.39 9.85 -36.42
N ILE A 101 32.28 9.91 -35.44
CA ILE A 101 31.93 10.29 -34.08
C ILE A 101 32.26 11.76 -33.95
N GLY A 102 31.29 12.57 -33.59
CA GLY A 102 31.55 13.97 -33.33
C GLY A 102 31.04 14.38 -31.96
N PHE A 103 31.66 15.45 -31.48
CA PHE A 103 31.42 15.99 -30.15
C PHE A 103 31.11 17.47 -30.23
N PHE A 104 29.99 17.81 -29.61
CA PHE A 104 29.57 19.19 -29.50
C PHE A 104 29.50 19.57 -28.03
N ILE A 105 29.93 20.80 -27.77
CA ILE A 105 29.67 21.48 -26.50
C ILE A 105 28.73 22.65 -26.81
N GLY A 106 27.65 22.73 -26.06
CA GLY A 106 26.80 23.90 -25.98
C GLY A 106 26.88 24.55 -24.63
N HIS A 107 26.61 25.84 -24.59
CA HIS A 107 26.27 26.54 -23.35
C HIS A 107 24.73 26.69 -23.30
N ASP A 108 24.18 26.97 -22.11
CA ASP A 108 22.74 27.10 -21.75
C ASP A 108 21.77 27.76 -22.76
N ASN A 109 22.27 28.42 -23.83
CA ASN A 109 21.52 29.12 -24.87
C ASN A 109 21.45 28.39 -26.22
N CYS A 110 21.63 27.07 -26.25
CA CYS A 110 21.53 26.27 -27.47
C CYS A 110 22.47 26.65 -28.62
N THR A 111 23.55 27.35 -28.28
CA THR A 111 24.66 27.59 -29.18
C THR A 111 25.61 26.42 -29.05
N PHE A 112 25.36 25.40 -29.86
CA PHE A 112 26.20 24.21 -29.89
C PHE A 112 27.29 24.38 -30.93
N VAL A 113 28.54 24.20 -30.51
CA VAL A 113 29.71 24.28 -31.37
C VAL A 113 30.29 22.88 -31.46
N LEU A 114 30.44 22.39 -32.69
CA LEU A 114 31.20 21.17 -32.97
C LEU A 114 32.62 21.46 -32.50
N GLN A 115 33.03 20.79 -31.43
CA GLN A 115 34.38 20.96 -30.92
C GLN A 115 35.35 20.18 -31.77
N ASP A 116 34.98 18.94 -32.10
CA ASP A 116 35.79 18.08 -32.95
C ASP A 116 34.96 16.89 -33.50
N GLU A 117 35.48 16.26 -34.55
CA GLU A 117 34.94 15.04 -35.13
C GLU A 117 36.06 14.10 -35.58
N SER A 118 35.80 12.79 -35.50
CA SER A 118 36.75 11.76 -35.91
C SER A 118 36.08 10.64 -36.69
N ILE A 119 36.75 10.21 -37.75
CA ILE A 119 36.28 9.15 -38.64
C ILE A 119 36.70 7.79 -38.10
N VAL A 120 35.72 6.91 -37.89
CA VAL A 120 35.90 5.50 -37.52
C VAL A 120 35.65 4.62 -38.75
N SER A 121 36.74 4.17 -39.37
CA SER A 121 36.69 3.18 -40.46
C SER A 121 36.43 1.76 -39.91
N ASN A 122 35.73 0.92 -40.68
CA ASN A 122 35.41 -0.51 -40.42
C ASN A 122 34.22 -0.84 -39.50
N TYR A 123 33.40 0.13 -39.10
CA TYR A 123 32.21 -0.16 -38.30
C TYR A 123 30.99 -0.49 -39.16
N SER A 124 30.35 -1.65 -38.93
CA SER A 124 29.28 -2.16 -39.80
C SER A 124 27.87 -2.13 -39.22
N THR A 125 27.67 -1.95 -37.89
CA THR A 125 26.34 -2.03 -37.28
C THR A 125 26.10 -1.06 -36.11
N GLN A 126 25.24 -0.06 -36.33
CA GLN A 126 24.82 0.97 -35.36
C GLN A 126 24.12 0.47 -34.07
N TYR A 127 23.60 -0.76 -34.08
CA TYR A 127 22.66 -1.26 -33.06
C TYR A 127 23.33 -1.97 -31.86
N ASN A 128 24.60 -2.33 -31.98
CA ASN A 128 25.37 -3.05 -30.96
C ASN A 128 26.53 -2.21 -30.43
N TYR A 129 26.31 -0.90 -30.31
CA TYR A 129 27.29 0.06 -29.85
C TYR A 129 26.71 0.92 -28.76
N VAL A 130 27.42 0.96 -27.64
CA VAL A 130 27.08 1.78 -26.50
C VAL A 130 28.21 2.77 -26.30
N ILE A 131 27.83 4.02 -26.06
CA ILE A 131 28.75 5.09 -25.76
C ILE A 131 28.45 5.53 -24.35
N ASP A 132 29.49 5.90 -23.60
CA ASP A 132 29.36 6.74 -22.43
C ASP A 132 30.35 7.89 -22.49
N ILE A 133 29.98 9.00 -21.86
CA ILE A 133 30.87 10.14 -21.66
C ILE A 133 31.23 10.16 -20.18
N ASN A 134 32.44 10.59 -19.86
CA ASN A 134 32.80 10.79 -18.47
C ASN A 134 32.00 11.94 -17.83
N GLU A 135 31.85 11.90 -16.50
CA GLU A 135 31.14 12.96 -15.75
C GLU A 135 31.72 14.37 -15.95
N GLN A 136 33.01 14.49 -16.27
CA GLN A 136 33.66 15.80 -16.49
C GLN A 136 33.59 16.25 -17.96
N GLY A 137 33.05 15.44 -18.88
CA GLY A 137 32.91 15.78 -20.31
C GLY A 137 34.24 15.94 -21.07
N THR A 138 35.32 15.35 -20.58
CA THR A 138 36.68 15.41 -21.16
C THR A 138 37.05 14.23 -22.07
N GLY A 139 36.25 13.16 -22.09
CA GLY A 139 36.53 11.99 -22.91
C GLY A 139 35.34 11.07 -23.07
N VAL A 140 35.28 10.39 -24.22
CA VAL A 140 34.16 9.56 -24.63
C VAL A 140 34.65 8.13 -24.83
N TYR A 141 33.98 7.18 -24.18
CA TYR A 141 34.22 5.76 -24.39
C TYR A 141 33.11 5.16 -25.24
N GLY A 142 33.50 4.39 -26.25
CA GLY A 142 32.58 3.64 -27.09
C GLY A 142 32.92 2.17 -27.08
N PHE A 143 31.91 1.33 -26.89
CA PHE A 143 32.05 -0.13 -26.85
C PHE A 143 31.19 -0.74 -27.93
N ALA A 144 31.83 -1.42 -28.89
CA ALA A 144 31.21 -2.25 -29.90
C ALA A 144 31.56 -3.73 -29.65
N ASP A 145 31.02 -4.60 -30.48
CA ASP A 145 31.34 -6.03 -30.49
C ASP A 145 32.78 -6.33 -30.96
N ASP A 146 33.31 -5.49 -31.84
CA ASP A 146 34.60 -5.69 -32.52
C ASP A 146 35.68 -4.64 -32.19
N PHE A 147 35.32 -3.54 -31.51
CA PHE A 147 36.28 -2.56 -31.02
C PHE A 147 35.83 -1.85 -29.74
N ILE A 148 36.83 -1.30 -29.05
CA ILE A 148 36.65 -0.24 -28.07
C ILE A 148 37.30 1.01 -28.63
N LEU A 149 36.67 2.16 -28.40
CA LEU A 149 37.30 3.44 -28.65
C LEU A 149 37.28 4.33 -27.41
N TYR A 150 38.31 5.15 -27.33
CA TYR A 150 38.40 6.26 -26.42
C TYR A 150 38.72 7.49 -27.24
N TYR A 151 37.91 8.52 -27.07
CA TYR A 151 38.08 9.78 -27.74
C TYR A 151 38.33 10.85 -26.69
N GLU A 152 39.58 11.29 -26.58
CA GLU A 152 40.04 12.30 -25.65
C GLU A 152 39.77 13.69 -26.21
N LEU A 153 39.09 14.54 -25.43
CA LEU A 153 38.66 15.86 -25.88
C LEU A 153 39.62 16.98 -25.42
N GLN A 154 40.30 16.81 -24.29
CA GLN A 154 41.24 17.78 -23.69
C GLN A 154 42.41 17.05 -23.00
N PRO A 155 43.66 17.55 -23.07
CA PRO A 155 44.13 18.78 -23.75
C PRO A 155 44.53 18.58 -25.22
N THR A 156 44.65 17.33 -25.69
CA THR A 156 44.89 17.00 -27.08
C THR A 156 43.80 16.08 -27.58
N ILE A 157 43.15 16.49 -28.67
CA ILE A 157 42.19 15.67 -29.38
C ILE A 157 42.90 14.43 -29.92
N GLN A 158 42.56 13.26 -29.38
CA GLN A 158 43.09 11.97 -29.84
C GLN A 158 42.00 10.90 -29.83
N LEU A 159 41.82 10.24 -30.98
CA LEU A 159 41.00 9.04 -31.07
C LEU A 159 41.90 7.81 -30.96
N PHE A 160 41.64 7.01 -29.94
CA PHE A 160 42.20 5.68 -29.78
C PHE A 160 41.13 4.67 -30.18
N VAL A 161 41.46 3.79 -31.12
CA VAL A 161 40.61 2.66 -31.50
C VAL A 161 41.40 1.38 -31.29
N TRP A 162 40.86 0.50 -30.46
CA TRP A 162 41.41 -0.82 -30.23
C TRP A 162 40.48 -1.85 -30.86
N SER A 163 40.92 -2.46 -31.95
CA SER A 163 40.24 -3.58 -32.58
C SER A 163 40.43 -4.83 -31.73
N ASN A 164 39.55 -5.00 -30.74
CA ASN A 164 39.52 -6.18 -29.90
C ASN A 164 38.08 -6.68 -29.84
N THR A 165 37.88 -7.93 -30.26
CA THR A 165 36.59 -8.58 -30.12
C THR A 165 36.36 -8.88 -28.65
N LEU A 166 35.48 -8.12 -28.02
CA LEU A 166 35.10 -8.34 -26.63
C LEU A 166 34.31 -9.65 -26.47
N GLY A 167 33.79 -10.23 -27.55
CA GLY A 167 32.94 -11.42 -27.48
C GLY A 167 31.56 -11.15 -26.87
N ILE A 168 31.23 -9.87 -26.68
CA ILE A 168 29.97 -9.37 -26.14
C ILE A 168 29.27 -8.51 -27.19
N SER A 169 27.94 -8.63 -27.26
CA SER A 169 27.07 -7.67 -27.93
C SER A 169 26.61 -6.66 -26.87
N PRO A 170 27.22 -5.47 -26.79
CA PRO A 170 26.97 -4.56 -25.68
C PRO A 170 25.60 -3.90 -25.78
N ARG A 171 24.97 -3.66 -24.62
CA ARG A 171 23.60 -3.12 -24.50
C ARG A 171 23.49 -1.93 -23.56
N ALA A 172 24.28 -1.91 -22.50
CA ALA A 172 24.41 -0.73 -21.63
C ALA A 172 25.81 -0.68 -21.01
N VAL A 173 26.23 0.53 -20.66
CA VAL A 173 27.51 0.80 -20.01
C VAL A 173 27.32 1.93 -18.99
N ASP A 174 28.10 1.88 -17.91
CA ASP A 174 28.27 2.96 -16.94
C ASP A 174 29.77 3.15 -16.70
N VAL A 175 30.28 4.36 -16.98
CA VAL A 175 31.68 4.76 -16.82
C VAL A 175 31.86 5.56 -15.53
N GLY A 176 32.82 5.12 -14.70
CA GLY A 176 33.05 5.73 -13.39
C GLY A 176 33.65 7.14 -13.44
N SER A 177 33.26 7.92 -12.43
CA SER A 177 33.66 9.33 -12.21
C SER A 177 35.17 9.58 -12.25
N ASN A 178 35.99 8.58 -11.89
CA ASN A 178 37.45 8.67 -11.83
C ASN A 178 38.20 8.14 -13.08
N TYR A 179 37.54 7.81 -14.18
CA TYR A 179 38.16 7.32 -15.43
C TYR A 179 38.93 6.00 -15.33
N GLN A 180 38.80 5.29 -14.22
CA GLN A 180 39.59 4.07 -14.00
C GLN A 180 38.81 2.82 -14.33
N TYR A 181 37.48 2.88 -14.33
CA TYR A 181 36.64 1.70 -14.38
C TYR A 181 35.34 1.95 -15.14
N ALA A 182 34.84 0.90 -15.78
CA ALA A 182 33.51 0.85 -16.38
C ALA A 182 32.87 -0.52 -16.14
N VAL A 183 31.54 -0.54 -16.09
CA VAL A 183 30.77 -1.78 -16.14
C VAL A 183 30.01 -1.82 -17.46
N LEU A 184 30.30 -2.84 -18.26
CA LEU A 184 29.66 -3.08 -19.55
C LEU A 184 28.75 -4.30 -19.44
N VAL A 185 27.49 -4.19 -19.83
CA VAL A 185 26.55 -5.33 -19.85
C VAL A 185 26.00 -5.57 -21.24
N GLY A 186 25.78 -6.84 -21.57
CA GLY A 186 25.40 -7.25 -22.91
C GLY A 186 25.13 -8.75 -23.00
N TYR A 187 25.23 -9.25 -24.22
CA TYR A 187 25.03 -10.67 -24.53
C TYR A 187 26.32 -11.30 -25.03
N CYS A 188 26.81 -12.29 -24.30
CA CYS A 188 27.92 -13.14 -24.71
C CYS A 188 27.38 -14.31 -25.51
N GLN A 189 27.94 -14.55 -26.69
CA GLN A 189 27.44 -15.60 -27.57
C GLN A 189 28.16 -16.92 -27.31
N SER A 190 27.42 -17.93 -26.86
CA SER A 190 27.96 -19.28 -26.63
C SER A 190 27.88 -20.13 -27.89
N THR A 191 26.76 -20.06 -28.63
CA THR A 191 26.55 -20.73 -29.91
C THR A 191 25.69 -19.85 -30.83
N PRO A 192 25.51 -20.19 -32.12
CA PRO A 192 24.62 -19.42 -33.02
C PRO A 192 23.18 -19.28 -32.51
N SER A 193 22.71 -20.20 -31.66
CA SER A 193 21.34 -20.24 -31.11
C SER A 193 21.26 -19.92 -29.61
N ILE A 194 22.39 -19.66 -28.95
CA ILE A 194 22.45 -19.42 -27.50
C ILE A 194 23.28 -18.16 -27.22
N ALA A 195 22.64 -17.18 -26.61
CA ALA A 195 23.28 -16.02 -26.02
C ALA A 195 23.00 -16.00 -24.51
N VAL A 196 23.96 -15.49 -23.75
CA VAL A 196 23.90 -15.41 -22.29
C VAL A 196 24.11 -13.96 -21.89
N GLU A 197 23.28 -13.44 -21.00
CA GLU A 197 23.51 -12.14 -20.37
C GLU A 197 24.81 -12.18 -19.58
N CYS A 198 25.73 -11.28 -19.92
CA CYS A 198 27.03 -11.18 -19.29
C CYS A 198 27.39 -9.72 -18.99
N GLY A 199 28.25 -9.55 -18.01
CA GLY A 199 28.79 -8.26 -17.60
C GLY A 199 30.32 -8.32 -17.51
N PHE A 200 30.97 -7.26 -17.97
CA PHE A 200 32.41 -7.07 -17.87
C PHE A 200 32.70 -5.89 -16.95
N PHE A 201 33.64 -6.10 -16.03
CA PHE A 201 34.27 -5.02 -15.28
C PHE A 201 35.59 -4.68 -15.98
N ILE A 202 35.67 -3.45 -16.50
CA ILE A 202 36.74 -3.02 -17.38
C ILE A 202 37.57 -1.97 -16.65
N GLN A 203 38.88 -2.15 -16.57
CA GLN A 203 39.80 -1.08 -16.24
C GLN A 203 39.97 -0.19 -17.46
N LEU A 204 39.58 1.06 -17.31
CA LEU A 204 39.86 2.09 -18.27
C LEU A 204 41.28 2.61 -17.99
N ASN A 205 42.13 2.65 -19.01
CA ASN A 205 43.45 3.24 -18.89
C ASN A 205 43.49 4.58 -19.63
N THR A 206 43.86 5.64 -18.92
CA THR A 206 44.05 6.99 -19.49
C THR A 206 45.41 7.16 -20.17
N SER A 207 46.34 6.21 -20.03
CA SER A 207 47.71 6.26 -20.57
C SER A 207 47.88 5.57 -21.93
N GLN A 208 46.89 5.69 -22.82
CA GLN A 208 46.93 5.20 -24.22
C GLN A 208 47.00 3.67 -24.43
N SER A 209 46.92 2.86 -23.37
CA SER A 209 46.80 1.40 -23.54
C SER A 209 45.35 0.98 -23.73
N CYS A 210 45.13 -0.14 -24.41
CA CYS A 210 43.81 -0.77 -24.52
C CYS A 210 43.21 -0.98 -23.11
N PRO A 211 41.92 -0.66 -22.90
CA PRO A 211 41.21 -1.04 -21.69
C PRO A 211 41.34 -2.53 -21.43
N THR A 212 41.48 -2.91 -20.16
CA THR A 212 41.70 -4.30 -19.76
C THR A 212 40.47 -4.83 -19.03
N ILE A 213 39.94 -5.96 -19.48
CA ILE A 213 38.88 -6.66 -18.75
C ILE A 213 39.51 -7.19 -17.45
N ILE A 214 39.05 -6.67 -16.31
CA ILE A 214 39.48 -7.13 -14.99
C ILE A 214 38.72 -8.41 -14.64
N ASN A 215 37.43 -8.42 -14.95
CA ASN A 215 36.54 -9.51 -14.59
C ASN A 215 35.41 -9.66 -15.60
N GLU A 216 34.98 -10.91 -15.81
CA GLU A 216 33.83 -11.29 -16.61
C GLU A 216 32.90 -12.13 -15.74
N PHE A 217 31.61 -11.83 -15.79
CA PHE A 217 30.61 -12.56 -15.03
C PHE A 217 29.33 -12.78 -15.83
N ALA A 218 28.68 -13.91 -15.58
CA ALA A 218 27.35 -14.19 -16.10
C ALA A 218 26.30 -13.52 -15.19
N ILE A 219 25.32 -12.83 -15.79
CA ILE A 219 24.26 -12.15 -15.04
C ILE A 219 23.13 -13.13 -14.69
N ALA A 220 22.76 -13.99 -15.64
CA ALA A 220 21.70 -14.98 -15.45
C ALA A 220 22.05 -16.33 -16.08
N ASN A 221 21.25 -17.36 -15.76
CA ASN A 221 21.30 -18.63 -16.48
C ASN A 221 20.68 -18.47 -17.87
N VAL A 222 21.48 -18.78 -18.90
CA VAL A 222 21.18 -18.96 -20.33
C VAL A 222 19.74 -18.61 -20.77
N LEU A 223 19.57 -17.51 -21.49
CA LEU A 223 18.42 -17.32 -22.37
C LEU A 223 18.42 -18.39 -23.46
N GLN A 224 17.45 -19.29 -23.43
CA GLN A 224 17.14 -20.18 -24.54
C GLN A 224 15.96 -19.61 -25.34
N PHE A 225 16.24 -19.17 -26.56
CA PHE A 225 15.16 -18.81 -27.49
C PHE A 225 14.51 -20.10 -28.02
N PRO A 226 13.17 -20.23 -27.98
CA PRO A 226 12.47 -21.30 -28.68
C PRO A 226 12.85 -21.31 -30.17
N TRP A 227 12.94 -22.47 -30.81
CA TRP A 227 13.28 -22.58 -32.25
C TRP A 227 12.28 -21.87 -33.19
N THR A 228 11.08 -21.57 -32.69
CA THR A 228 10.04 -20.82 -33.40
C THR A 228 10.18 -19.31 -33.24
N ASP A 229 11.09 -18.87 -32.38
CA ASP A 229 11.40 -17.48 -32.19
C ASP A 229 12.22 -16.97 -33.38
N PRO A 230 11.78 -15.92 -34.10
CA PRO A 230 12.58 -15.35 -35.20
C PRO A 230 13.99 -14.89 -34.75
N ARG A 231 14.21 -14.74 -33.43
CA ARG A 231 15.52 -14.47 -32.80
C ARG A 231 16.45 -15.69 -32.73
N SER A 232 15.95 -16.93 -32.80
CA SER A 232 16.78 -18.14 -32.67
C SER A 232 17.71 -18.41 -33.85
N ASN A 233 17.46 -17.76 -34.99
CA ASN A 233 18.19 -17.96 -36.25
C ASN A 233 19.08 -16.77 -36.66
N GLN A 234 19.18 -15.74 -35.83
CA GLN A 234 20.08 -14.60 -36.04
C GLN A 234 21.09 -14.56 -34.90
N PHE A 235 22.38 -14.47 -35.21
CA PHE A 235 23.38 -14.11 -34.22
C PHE A 235 22.91 -12.79 -33.58
N ILE A 236 22.68 -12.74 -32.26
CA ILE A 236 22.29 -11.50 -31.57
C ILE A 236 23.34 -10.40 -31.80
N SER A 237 24.61 -10.80 -31.95
CA SER A 237 25.74 -9.96 -32.35
C SER A 237 25.64 -9.42 -33.79
N GLN A 238 24.87 -10.05 -34.69
CA GLN A 238 24.70 -9.64 -36.09
C GLN A 238 23.31 -9.05 -36.39
N SER A 239 22.40 -9.01 -35.42
CA SER A 239 21.10 -8.37 -35.59
C SER A 239 21.26 -6.87 -35.83
N ARG A 240 20.84 -6.41 -37.01
CA ARG A 240 20.78 -4.98 -37.39
C ARG A 240 19.44 -4.36 -37.02
N VAL A 241 18.68 -4.97 -36.13
CA VAL A 241 17.32 -4.56 -35.78
C VAL A 241 17.27 -4.40 -34.26
N TYR A 242 16.96 -3.17 -33.81
CA TYR A 242 16.62 -2.92 -32.41
C TYR A 242 15.44 -3.81 -32.01
N THR A 243 15.55 -4.45 -30.86
CA THR A 243 14.48 -5.28 -30.31
C THR A 243 14.25 -4.88 -28.86
N SER A 244 13.11 -4.24 -28.60
CA SER A 244 12.69 -3.80 -27.26
C SER A 244 12.84 -4.87 -26.16
N PRO A 245 12.67 -6.18 -26.43
CA PRO A 245 12.87 -7.22 -25.40
C PRO A 245 14.32 -7.44 -24.96
N LEU A 246 15.33 -7.03 -25.75
CA LEU A 246 16.75 -7.26 -25.46
C LEU A 246 17.42 -6.06 -24.75
N VAL A 247 16.61 -5.17 -24.19
CA VAL A 247 17.12 -4.00 -23.45
C VAL A 247 17.68 -4.46 -22.11
N LEU A 248 18.94 -4.10 -21.88
CA LEU A 248 19.60 -4.16 -20.59
C LEU A 248 19.84 -2.74 -20.08
N SER A 249 19.89 -2.57 -18.77
CA SER A 249 20.32 -1.32 -18.14
C SER A 249 21.32 -1.63 -17.03
N VAL A 250 22.26 -0.72 -16.82
CA VAL A 250 23.26 -0.82 -15.76
C VAL A 250 23.42 0.54 -15.09
N SER A 251 23.62 0.53 -13.77
CA SER A 251 24.03 1.71 -13.02
C SER A 251 24.88 1.31 -11.81
N VAL A 252 25.95 2.05 -11.56
CA VAL A 252 26.95 1.76 -10.53
C VAL A 252 26.96 2.88 -9.50
N ALA A 253 26.88 2.52 -8.22
CA ALA A 253 27.16 3.41 -7.10
C ALA A 253 28.66 3.34 -6.82
N TRP A 254 29.43 4.27 -7.36
CA TRP A 254 30.89 4.16 -7.44
C TRP A 254 31.56 4.26 -6.07
N SER A 255 30.94 4.95 -5.11
CA SER A 255 31.48 5.07 -3.75
C SER A 255 31.42 3.75 -2.96
N THR A 256 30.44 2.88 -3.22
CA THR A 256 30.31 1.57 -2.54
C THR A 256 30.63 0.36 -3.42
N GLY A 257 30.68 0.55 -4.74
CA GLY A 257 30.89 -0.53 -5.71
C GLY A 257 29.67 -1.43 -5.89
N TYR A 258 28.47 -0.94 -5.60
CA TYR A 258 27.23 -1.65 -5.89
C TYR A 258 26.77 -1.43 -7.32
N VAL A 259 26.35 -2.50 -7.99
CA VAL A 259 25.99 -2.49 -9.41
C VAL A 259 24.55 -2.99 -9.56
N LEU A 260 23.66 -2.15 -10.09
CA LEU A 260 22.33 -2.54 -10.51
C LEU A 260 22.36 -2.95 -11.98
N ILE A 261 21.80 -4.11 -12.28
CA ILE A 261 21.65 -4.60 -13.65
C ILE A 261 20.19 -4.98 -13.88
N GLY A 262 19.52 -4.25 -14.75
CA GLY A 262 18.16 -4.56 -15.17
C GLY A 262 18.13 -5.40 -16.43
N VAL A 263 17.41 -6.52 -16.38
CA VAL A 263 17.21 -7.43 -17.52
C VAL A 263 15.73 -7.46 -17.88
N GLN A 264 15.33 -6.67 -18.88
CA GLN A 264 13.92 -6.45 -19.21
C GLN A 264 13.20 -7.75 -19.61
N SER A 265 13.87 -8.62 -20.38
CA SER A 265 13.34 -9.91 -20.85
C SER A 265 13.03 -10.87 -19.72
N LEU A 266 13.80 -10.81 -18.63
CA LEU A 266 13.60 -11.63 -17.43
C LEU A 266 12.70 -10.95 -16.40
N ASN A 267 12.26 -9.71 -16.68
CA ASN A 267 11.46 -8.92 -15.77
C ASN A 267 12.12 -8.81 -14.37
N THR A 268 13.46 -8.74 -14.35
CA THR A 268 14.28 -8.89 -13.14
C THR A 268 15.39 -7.84 -13.08
N VAL A 269 15.65 -7.33 -11.88
CA VAL A 269 16.81 -6.50 -11.56
C VAL A 269 17.71 -7.24 -10.58
N PHE A 270 19.00 -7.26 -10.87
CA PHE A 270 20.04 -7.87 -10.06
C PHE A 270 20.87 -6.78 -9.40
N LEU A 271 21.24 -7.00 -8.15
CA LEU A 271 22.20 -6.19 -7.41
C LEU A 271 23.47 -7.01 -7.21
N TYR A 272 24.59 -6.51 -7.71
CA TYR A 272 25.93 -7.09 -7.56
C TYR A 272 26.83 -6.19 -6.72
N SER A 273 27.93 -6.78 -6.24
CA SER A 273 29.05 -6.05 -5.67
C SER A 273 30.25 -6.19 -6.60
N LEU A 274 30.99 -5.11 -6.87
CA LEU A 274 32.24 -5.18 -7.65
C LEU A 274 33.29 -6.08 -6.98
N ASN A 275 33.19 -6.28 -5.66
CA ASN A 275 34.08 -7.18 -4.91
C ASN A 275 33.72 -8.66 -5.10
N ASP A 276 32.46 -8.97 -5.45
CA ASP A 276 31.99 -10.31 -5.73
C ASP A 276 30.92 -10.26 -6.82
N THR A 277 31.36 -10.36 -8.07
CA THR A 277 30.48 -10.38 -9.24
C THR A 277 30.01 -11.79 -9.59
N SER A 278 30.44 -12.82 -8.84
CA SER A 278 30.12 -14.22 -9.15
C SER A 278 28.67 -14.55 -8.83
N ASN A 279 28.08 -13.88 -7.85
CA ASN A 279 26.69 -14.04 -7.45
C ASN A 279 26.06 -12.67 -7.16
N PRO A 280 24.79 -12.46 -7.54
CA PRO A 280 24.07 -11.27 -7.12
C PRO A 280 23.89 -11.29 -5.60
N ILE A 281 24.18 -10.17 -4.94
CA ILE A 281 23.89 -9.97 -3.51
C ILE A 281 22.40 -9.78 -3.23
N GLY A 282 21.62 -9.46 -4.27
CA GLY A 282 20.17 -9.39 -4.20
C GLY A 282 19.51 -9.46 -5.57
N THR A 283 18.26 -9.92 -5.61
CA THR A 283 17.47 -10.02 -6.84
C THR A 283 16.05 -9.53 -6.63
N ARG A 284 15.47 -8.94 -7.68
CA ARG A 284 14.09 -8.48 -7.72
C ARG A 284 13.40 -8.86 -9.01
N ASP A 285 12.37 -9.67 -8.93
CA ASP A 285 11.46 -10.00 -10.03
C ASP A 285 10.11 -9.27 -9.90
N ASN A 286 9.41 -9.12 -11.02
CA ASN A 286 8.06 -8.55 -11.07
C ASN A 286 7.04 -9.51 -11.72
N GLY A 287 7.22 -10.82 -11.50
CA GLY A 287 6.36 -11.88 -12.04
C GLY A 287 6.84 -12.48 -13.36
N ILE A 288 6.22 -13.62 -13.75
CA ILE A 288 6.73 -14.57 -14.76
C ILE A 288 6.05 -14.44 -16.14
N GLU A 289 4.94 -13.69 -16.24
CA GLU A 289 4.14 -13.54 -17.48
C GLU A 289 4.20 -12.14 -18.08
N LEU A 290 4.96 -11.25 -17.43
CA LEU A 290 5.17 -9.87 -17.84
C LEU A 290 6.65 -9.65 -18.14
N MET A 291 6.94 -8.64 -18.94
CA MET A 291 8.28 -8.10 -19.11
C MET A 291 8.25 -6.58 -18.89
N GLY A 292 9.41 -5.93 -18.85
CA GLY A 292 9.48 -4.46 -18.75
C GLY A 292 10.15 -3.94 -17.48
N TYR A 293 10.11 -4.71 -16.40
CA TYR A 293 10.78 -4.36 -15.15
C TYR A 293 12.30 -4.34 -15.35
N GLY A 294 12.94 -3.25 -14.92
CA GLY A 294 14.38 -3.08 -15.11
C GLY A 294 14.80 -2.57 -16.48
N LYS A 295 13.86 -2.05 -17.31
CA LYS A 295 14.21 -1.35 -18.56
C LYS A 295 15.13 -0.14 -18.33
N SER A 296 15.03 0.48 -17.15
CA SER A 296 15.97 1.50 -16.66
C SER A 296 16.18 1.31 -15.17
N VAL A 297 17.43 1.36 -14.74
CA VAL A 297 17.84 1.30 -13.33
C VAL A 297 18.80 2.45 -13.06
N GLY A 298 18.80 2.94 -11.83
CA GLY A 298 19.69 4.02 -11.42
C GLY A 298 19.76 4.17 -9.93
N TRP A 299 20.75 4.93 -9.48
CA TRP A 299 20.92 5.31 -8.09
C TRP A 299 20.47 6.77 -7.87
N LEU A 300 19.82 7.04 -6.74
CA LEU A 300 19.55 8.42 -6.31
C LEU A 300 20.75 9.05 -5.59
N ASP A 301 21.75 8.25 -5.23
CA ASP A 301 22.96 8.71 -4.59
C ASP A 301 24.13 7.82 -4.99
N ASP A 302 25.34 8.38 -5.05
CA ASP A 302 26.54 7.63 -5.44
C ASP A 302 27.01 6.62 -4.35
N HIS A 303 26.37 6.64 -3.17
CA HIS A 303 26.70 5.73 -2.07
C HIS A 303 25.86 4.43 -2.13
N GLY A 304 24.91 4.32 -3.06
CA GLY A 304 24.12 3.12 -3.25
C GLY A 304 23.07 2.88 -2.16
N HIS A 305 22.61 3.92 -1.46
CA HIS A 305 21.57 3.74 -0.45
C HIS A 305 20.19 3.54 -1.08
N LYS A 306 19.92 4.22 -2.21
CA LYS A 306 18.58 4.23 -2.84
C LYS A 306 18.63 3.89 -4.32
N ALA A 307 17.96 2.80 -4.68
CA ALA A 307 17.82 2.33 -6.05
C ALA A 307 16.48 2.78 -6.64
N VAL A 308 16.49 3.18 -7.91
CA VAL A 308 15.30 3.48 -8.71
C VAL A 308 15.19 2.47 -9.84
N ILE A 309 13.99 1.92 -10.00
CA ILE A 309 13.70 0.95 -11.05
C ILE A 309 12.47 1.40 -11.82
N LEU A 310 12.60 1.42 -13.15
CA LEU A 310 11.47 1.54 -14.06
C LEU A 310 10.71 0.21 -14.09
N ALA A 311 9.54 0.19 -13.48
CA ALA A 311 8.65 -0.95 -13.34
C ALA A 311 7.55 -0.90 -14.40
N ASN A 312 7.94 -1.13 -15.65
CA ASN A 312 7.00 -1.30 -16.75
C ASN A 312 6.43 -2.72 -16.76
N SER A 313 5.21 -2.84 -17.27
CA SER A 313 4.56 -4.12 -17.54
C SER A 313 4.11 -4.16 -18.99
N TYR A 314 4.68 -5.09 -19.75
CA TYR A 314 4.25 -5.45 -21.10
C TYR A 314 3.74 -6.89 -21.11
N GLU A 315 2.75 -7.15 -21.94
CA GLU A 315 2.32 -8.51 -22.24
C GLU A 315 3.36 -9.21 -23.13
N TYR A 316 3.85 -10.38 -22.71
CA TYR A 316 4.94 -11.10 -23.40
C TYR A 316 4.57 -11.57 -24.81
N SER A 317 3.29 -11.89 -25.07
CA SER A 317 2.80 -12.43 -26.33
C SER A 317 2.54 -11.36 -27.41
N THR A 318 2.07 -10.19 -27.01
CA THR A 318 1.62 -9.11 -27.90
C THR A 318 2.56 -7.91 -27.90
N PHE A 319 3.51 -7.84 -26.95
CA PHE A 319 4.34 -6.66 -26.68
C PHE A 319 3.54 -5.40 -26.35
N GLN A 320 2.28 -5.56 -25.93
CA GLN A 320 1.40 -4.45 -25.62
C GLN A 320 1.72 -3.85 -24.24
N TRP A 321 1.77 -2.51 -24.18
CA TRP A 321 1.97 -1.77 -22.93
C TRP A 321 0.75 -1.89 -22.01
N ILE A 322 0.96 -2.34 -20.77
CA ILE A 322 -0.11 -2.46 -19.77
C ILE A 322 -0.03 -1.30 -18.78
N SER A 323 1.15 -1.09 -18.17
CA SER A 323 1.33 -0.05 -17.17
C SER A 323 2.79 0.37 -17.02
N SER A 324 2.99 1.56 -16.45
CA SER A 324 4.28 2.07 -16.02
C SER A 324 4.22 2.60 -14.62
N SER A 325 5.26 2.31 -13.86
CA SER A 325 5.49 2.91 -12.56
C SER A 325 7.00 3.00 -12.31
N ILE A 326 7.37 3.85 -11.36
CA ILE A 326 8.75 4.02 -10.92
C ILE A 326 8.80 3.61 -9.46
N HIS A 327 9.65 2.64 -9.16
CA HIS A 327 9.82 2.11 -7.82
C HIS A 327 11.13 2.59 -7.24
N VAL A 328 11.09 3.19 -6.05
CA VAL A 328 12.30 3.53 -5.28
C VAL A 328 12.41 2.56 -4.12
N TYR A 329 13.61 2.03 -3.92
CA TYR A 329 13.94 1.08 -2.86
C TYR A 329 15.06 1.62 -1.99
N ASP A 330 14.87 1.51 -0.67
CA ASP A 330 15.94 1.75 0.30
C ASP A 330 16.72 0.45 0.52
N ILE A 331 17.91 0.40 -0.06
CA ILE A 331 18.82 -0.75 0.00
C ILE A 331 19.49 -0.84 1.36
N GLN A 332 19.79 0.31 1.99
CA GLN A 332 20.52 0.37 3.24
C GLN A 332 19.68 -0.14 4.41
N SER A 333 18.42 0.26 4.50
CA SER A 333 17.56 -0.11 5.64
C SER A 333 16.87 -1.46 5.46
N ASN A 334 16.43 -1.78 4.24
CA ASN A 334 15.55 -2.92 3.99
C ASN A 334 16.19 -4.03 3.14
N GLY A 335 17.36 -3.78 2.53
CA GLY A 335 18.02 -4.70 1.60
C GLY A 335 17.34 -4.79 0.23
N PHE A 336 17.78 -5.74 -0.60
CA PHE A 336 17.31 -5.90 -1.97
C PHE A 336 16.84 -7.32 -2.26
N SER A 337 15.54 -7.57 -2.07
CA SER A 337 14.91 -8.87 -2.36
C SER A 337 13.44 -8.70 -2.78
N ASN A 338 12.86 -9.74 -3.39
CA ASN A 338 11.43 -9.78 -3.79
C ASN A 338 10.46 -9.45 -2.64
N GLY A 339 10.79 -9.80 -1.39
CA GLY A 339 9.91 -9.60 -0.23
C GLY A 339 9.86 -8.16 0.29
N VAL A 340 10.77 -7.29 -0.15
CA VAL A 340 10.83 -5.90 0.29
C VAL A 340 9.87 -5.07 -0.55
N LEU A 341 9.15 -4.13 0.07
CA LEU A 341 8.26 -3.21 -0.65
C LEU A 341 9.01 -1.94 -1.06
N PRO A 342 8.65 -1.31 -2.19
CA PRO A 342 9.21 -0.01 -2.54
C PRO A 342 8.80 1.05 -1.51
N ILE A 343 9.72 1.94 -1.17
CA ILE A 343 9.45 3.10 -0.30
C ILE A 343 8.65 4.18 -1.04
N LEU A 344 8.73 4.19 -2.38
CA LEU A 344 7.97 5.06 -3.26
C LEU A 344 7.53 4.31 -4.51
N ILE A 345 6.27 4.49 -4.88
CA ILE A 345 5.74 4.17 -6.21
C ILE A 345 5.25 5.48 -6.83
N TYR A 346 5.77 5.84 -8.00
CA TYR A 346 5.32 6.99 -8.79
C TYR A 346 4.66 6.52 -10.09
N PRO A 347 3.53 7.11 -10.52
CA PRO A 347 2.78 8.18 -9.84
C PRO A 347 1.97 7.66 -8.64
N ASN A 348 1.60 8.56 -7.72
CA ASN A 348 0.76 8.25 -6.55
C ASN A 348 -0.23 9.39 -6.25
N SER A 349 -1.00 9.27 -5.16
CA SER A 349 -2.04 10.26 -4.80
C SER A 349 -1.50 11.68 -4.50
N GLN A 350 -0.24 11.81 -4.07
CA GLN A 350 0.38 13.10 -3.76
C GLN A 350 1.27 13.61 -4.91
N GLN A 351 1.84 12.68 -5.69
CA GLN A 351 2.68 12.92 -6.86
C GLN A 351 1.99 12.33 -8.08
N VAL A 352 0.94 13.02 -8.53
CA VAL A 352 0.17 12.61 -9.69
C VAL A 352 0.95 12.84 -10.97
N LEU A 353 0.64 12.05 -11.99
CA LEU A 353 1.25 12.23 -13.30
C LEU A 353 0.85 13.58 -13.89
N HIS A 354 1.84 14.36 -14.35
CA HIS A 354 1.57 15.63 -15.03
C HIS A 354 0.71 15.39 -16.28
N PRO A 355 -0.31 16.22 -16.60
CA PRO A 355 -1.24 15.97 -17.70
C PRO A 355 -0.61 15.83 -19.10
N LEU A 356 0.60 16.37 -19.29
CA LEU A 356 1.36 16.27 -20.54
C LEU A 356 2.20 14.99 -20.66
N ILE A 357 2.40 14.25 -19.57
CA ILE A 357 3.14 12.98 -19.57
C ILE A 357 2.14 11.84 -19.67
N THR A 358 2.37 10.93 -20.60
CA THR A 358 1.57 9.71 -20.75
C THR A 358 1.93 8.66 -19.71
N ALA A 359 1.00 7.75 -19.41
CA ALA A 359 1.21 6.64 -18.47
C ALA A 359 2.16 5.53 -19.00
N SER A 360 2.92 5.81 -20.06
CA SER A 360 3.85 4.88 -20.69
C SER A 360 5.26 5.47 -20.68
N PHE A 361 6.02 5.09 -19.65
CA PHE A 361 7.37 5.60 -19.38
C PHE A 361 8.42 4.79 -20.13
N LEU A 362 9.15 5.43 -21.02
CA LEU A 362 10.09 4.79 -21.93
C LEU A 362 11.48 4.62 -21.29
N ARG A 363 12.00 5.67 -20.65
CA ARG A 363 13.34 5.71 -20.01
C ARG A 363 13.38 6.65 -18.81
N LEU A 364 14.37 6.45 -17.95
CA LEU A 364 14.70 7.33 -16.84
C LEU A 364 16.12 7.90 -17.00
N ALA A 365 16.35 9.11 -16.48
CA ALA A 365 17.67 9.69 -16.25
C ALA A 365 17.81 10.04 -14.76
N PHE A 366 19.03 10.04 -14.23
CA PHE A 366 19.28 10.20 -12.80
C PHE A 366 20.30 11.30 -12.54
N SER A 367 20.13 12.04 -11.45
CA SER A 367 21.13 12.96 -10.91
C SER A 367 21.64 12.46 -9.57
N SER A 368 22.93 12.69 -9.29
CA SER A 368 23.61 12.26 -8.07
C SER A 368 23.08 12.91 -6.77
N ASN A 369 22.27 13.98 -6.85
CA ASN A 369 21.60 14.59 -5.69
C ASN A 369 20.17 14.05 -5.45
N GLY A 370 19.84 12.89 -6.03
CA GLY A 370 18.58 12.20 -5.75
C GLY A 370 17.38 12.72 -6.52
N SER A 371 17.63 13.34 -7.68
CA SER A 371 16.60 13.73 -8.65
C SER A 371 16.57 12.74 -9.81
N PHE A 372 15.43 12.61 -10.49
CA PHE A 372 15.36 11.81 -11.71
C PHE A 372 14.40 12.40 -12.75
N GLY A 373 14.70 12.15 -14.02
CA GLY A 373 13.90 12.56 -15.18
C GLY A 373 13.15 11.38 -15.77
N ILE A 374 11.94 11.63 -16.23
CA ILE A 374 11.07 10.64 -16.89
C ILE A 374 10.90 11.04 -18.35
N PHE A 375 11.05 10.07 -19.24
CA PHE A 375 10.75 10.22 -20.66
C PHE A 375 9.59 9.30 -21.04
N ASP A 376 8.58 9.81 -21.75
CA ASP A 376 7.40 9.05 -22.15
C ASP A 376 7.44 8.61 -23.62
N GLN A 377 6.49 7.75 -24.03
CA GLN A 377 6.42 7.25 -25.40
C GLN A 377 6.09 8.31 -26.45
N LEU A 378 5.48 9.44 -26.08
CA LEU A 378 5.10 10.51 -27.01
C LEU A 378 6.21 11.56 -27.21
N GLY A 379 7.30 11.46 -26.45
CA GLY A 379 8.43 12.37 -26.55
C GLY A 379 8.46 13.45 -25.47
N ASN A 380 7.57 13.37 -24.48
CA ASN A 380 7.51 14.31 -23.38
C ASN A 380 8.51 13.91 -22.29
N ALA A 381 9.11 14.92 -21.63
CA ALA A 381 10.04 14.72 -20.53
C ALA A 381 9.64 15.56 -19.31
N VAL A 382 9.77 15.00 -18.11
CA VAL A 382 9.55 15.72 -16.83
C VAL A 382 10.67 15.39 -15.84
N GLY A 383 11.19 16.41 -15.16
CA GLY A 383 12.14 16.26 -14.06
C GLY A 383 11.44 16.26 -12.70
N ILE A 384 11.69 15.22 -11.91
CA ILE A 384 11.33 15.17 -10.49
C ILE A 384 12.58 15.53 -9.69
N ILE A 385 12.60 16.76 -9.19
CA ILE A 385 13.71 17.34 -8.46
C ILE A 385 13.57 16.98 -6.98
N ALA A 386 14.68 16.57 -6.36
CA ALA A 386 14.74 16.33 -4.93
C ALA A 386 14.29 17.58 -4.15
N ALA A 387 13.24 17.42 -3.35
CA ALA A 387 12.77 18.47 -2.46
C ALA A 387 13.61 18.50 -1.18
N PRO A 388 13.82 19.68 -0.54
CA PRO A 388 14.55 19.78 0.72
C PRO A 388 13.81 19.08 1.87
N ALA A 389 14.52 18.89 2.99
CA ALA A 389 13.93 18.37 4.23
C ALA A 389 12.67 19.18 4.64
N GLY A 390 11.65 18.47 5.13
CA GLY A 390 10.34 19.04 5.48
C GLY A 390 9.38 19.24 4.29
N SER A 391 9.76 18.83 3.08
CA SER A 391 8.93 18.94 1.88
C SER A 391 9.07 17.72 0.97
N TYR A 392 8.12 17.55 0.05
CA TYR A 392 8.15 16.55 -1.02
C TYR A 392 7.94 17.22 -2.39
N PRO A 393 8.39 16.60 -3.50
CA PRO A 393 8.20 17.19 -4.82
C PRO A 393 6.78 17.00 -5.32
N ASN A 394 6.11 18.08 -5.69
CA ASN A 394 4.79 18.07 -6.35
C ASN A 394 4.95 18.14 -7.88
N THR A 395 4.41 17.14 -8.56
CA THR A 395 4.49 16.94 -10.01
C THR A 395 3.29 17.50 -10.80
N ASN A 396 2.32 18.12 -10.13
CA ASN A 396 1.06 18.59 -10.74
C ASN A 396 1.06 20.06 -11.20
N THR A 397 2.13 20.81 -10.96
CA THR A 397 2.09 22.28 -11.04
C THR A 397 2.85 22.87 -12.22
N THR A 398 3.97 22.26 -12.59
CA THR A 398 4.83 22.72 -13.69
C THR A 398 5.30 21.53 -14.51
N VAL A 399 5.38 21.72 -15.83
CA VAL A 399 5.67 20.67 -16.81
C VAL A 399 7.07 20.06 -16.61
N PHE A 400 7.99 20.81 -16.00
CA PHE A 400 9.42 20.55 -16.15
C PHE A 400 10.16 20.27 -14.84
N THR A 401 9.75 20.88 -13.75
CA THR A 401 10.29 20.62 -12.42
C THR A 401 9.17 20.43 -11.44
N SER A 402 9.33 19.47 -10.54
CA SER A 402 8.48 19.39 -9.38
C SER A 402 8.73 20.56 -8.43
N ILE A 403 7.67 21.15 -7.89
CA ILE A 403 7.77 22.20 -6.87
C ILE A 403 7.83 21.55 -5.49
N ALA A 404 8.73 22.00 -4.62
CA ALA A 404 8.75 21.54 -3.23
C ALA A 404 7.47 22.00 -2.50
N VAL A 405 6.66 21.05 -2.06
CA VAL A 405 5.45 21.29 -1.25
C VAL A 405 5.73 20.81 0.16
N PRO A 406 5.39 21.60 1.20
CA PRO A 406 5.60 21.19 2.58
C PRO A 406 4.88 19.87 2.89
N CYS A 407 5.49 19.05 3.74
CA CYS A 407 4.87 17.82 4.20
C CYS A 407 3.47 18.08 4.79
N ILE A 408 2.54 17.14 4.58
CA ILE A 408 1.25 17.17 5.26
C ILE A 408 1.48 17.07 6.77
N LEU A 409 0.66 17.76 7.55
CA LEU A 409 0.73 17.70 9.01
C LEU A 409 0.75 16.26 9.53
N GLY A 410 1.55 16.02 10.57
CA GLY A 410 1.78 14.66 11.11
C GLY A 410 2.80 13.83 10.31
N THR A 411 3.30 14.34 9.18
CA THR A 411 4.38 13.73 8.42
C THR A 411 5.59 14.65 8.31
N TYR A 412 6.78 14.07 8.22
CA TYR A 412 8.03 14.79 8.08
C TYR A 412 9.07 13.93 7.33
N ARG A 413 10.01 14.60 6.69
CA ARG A 413 11.20 13.98 6.11
C ARG A 413 12.41 14.82 6.48
N ASP A 414 13.40 14.20 7.09
CA ASP A 414 14.59 14.85 7.64
C ASP A 414 15.76 14.97 6.65
N TYR A 415 15.62 14.37 5.47
CA TYR A 415 16.60 14.44 4.39
C TYR A 415 15.98 14.99 3.09
N PRO A 416 16.80 15.50 2.16
CA PRO A 416 16.35 15.89 0.81
C PRO A 416 16.13 14.66 -0.09
N GLY A 417 15.14 14.70 -0.97
CA GLY A 417 14.87 13.60 -1.91
C GLY A 417 13.55 13.72 -2.67
N VAL A 418 13.19 12.66 -3.39
CA VAL A 418 11.98 12.57 -4.23
C VAL A 418 10.80 11.86 -3.59
N GLU A 419 11.04 11.23 -2.44
CA GLU A 419 10.06 10.45 -1.70
C GLU A 419 9.00 11.30 -1.01
N LEU A 420 7.92 10.64 -0.61
CA LEU A 420 6.88 11.24 0.22
C LEU A 420 7.37 11.38 1.66
N CYS A 421 6.69 12.24 2.41
CA CYS A 421 6.97 12.41 3.83
C CYS A 421 6.45 11.21 4.63
N CYS A 422 7.24 10.74 5.60
CA CYS A 422 6.86 9.63 6.48
C CYS A 422 6.15 10.17 7.73
N PRO A 423 5.29 9.38 8.40
CA PRO A 423 4.69 9.85 9.64
C PRO A 423 5.77 10.15 10.70
N CYS A 424 5.52 11.20 11.49
CA CYS A 424 6.48 11.70 12.49
C CYS A 424 6.69 10.74 13.66
N SER A 425 7.95 10.42 13.98
CA SER A 425 8.38 9.71 15.21
C SER A 425 8.88 10.67 16.28
N GLY A 426 8.05 11.62 16.73
CA GLY A 426 8.32 12.44 17.93
C GLY A 426 9.67 13.18 17.95
N SER A 427 10.26 13.49 16.80
CA SER A 427 11.51 14.26 16.69
C SER A 427 11.26 15.77 16.82
N SER A 428 12.32 16.55 17.05
CA SER A 428 12.28 18.01 17.32
C SER A 428 11.60 18.87 16.24
N ASN A 429 11.36 18.32 15.05
CA ASN A 429 10.75 19.02 13.92
C ASN A 429 9.28 18.65 13.71
N CYS A 430 8.74 17.77 14.54
CA CYS A 430 7.32 17.46 14.64
C CYS A 430 6.80 18.02 15.98
N SER A 431 5.48 18.18 16.11
CA SER A 431 4.89 18.62 17.38
C SER A 431 5.24 17.62 18.49
N LEU A 432 6.21 17.98 19.33
CA LEU A 432 6.56 17.23 20.53
C LEU A 432 5.40 17.32 21.50
N CYS A 433 4.93 16.18 21.96
CA CYS A 433 3.88 16.14 22.96
C CYS A 433 4.52 16.39 24.32
N THR A 434 4.14 17.51 24.91
CA THR A 434 4.86 18.08 26.04
C THR A 434 4.20 17.76 27.38
N SER A 435 2.99 17.17 27.36
CA SER A 435 2.20 16.95 28.57
C SER A 435 1.89 15.48 28.84
N GLU A 436 1.99 15.04 30.10
CA GLU A 436 1.64 13.67 30.53
C GLU A 436 0.13 13.35 30.40
N ASN A 437 -0.71 14.37 30.15
CA ASN A 437 -2.17 14.26 30.05
C ASN A 437 -2.70 14.49 28.62
N SER A 438 -1.94 14.07 27.62
CA SER A 438 -2.35 14.20 26.23
C SER A 438 -2.18 12.92 25.40
N TYR A 439 -2.93 12.87 24.30
CA TYR A 439 -2.95 11.77 23.36
C TYR A 439 -2.19 12.15 22.08
N CYS A 440 -1.04 11.50 21.89
CA CYS A 440 -0.12 11.76 20.79
C CYS A 440 0.49 10.48 20.22
N PRO A 441 -0.21 9.82 19.29
CA PRO A 441 0.31 8.66 18.59
C PRO A 441 1.36 9.04 17.53
N TYR A 442 2.01 8.04 16.97
CA TYR A 442 2.90 8.20 15.80
C TYR A 442 2.15 8.90 14.66
N GLY A 443 2.76 9.94 14.09
CA GLY A 443 2.14 10.77 13.06
C GLY A 443 1.04 11.72 13.56
N ALA A 444 1.02 12.05 14.86
CA ALA A 444 0.12 13.05 15.44
C ALA A 444 0.28 14.42 14.75
N VAL A 445 -0.86 15.09 14.54
CA VAL A 445 -0.96 16.41 13.91
C VAL A 445 -0.79 17.54 14.93
N GLY A 446 -1.07 17.27 16.21
CA GLY A 446 -0.86 18.20 17.31
C GLY A 446 -0.95 17.50 18.68
N ASP A 447 -0.95 18.26 19.75
CA ASP A 447 -1.08 17.76 21.13
C ASP A 447 -2.54 17.90 21.60
N ILE A 448 -3.26 16.79 21.83
CA ILE A 448 -4.67 16.80 22.28
C ILE A 448 -4.75 16.36 23.73
N LYS A 449 -5.26 17.20 24.63
CA LYS A 449 -5.38 16.86 26.05
C LYS A 449 -6.53 15.90 26.29
N TYR A 450 -6.38 14.97 27.24
CA TYR A 450 -7.47 14.06 27.60
C TYR A 450 -8.75 14.78 28.08
N SER A 451 -8.62 15.97 28.65
CA SER A 451 -9.75 16.83 29.06
C SER A 451 -10.59 17.34 27.88
N GLU A 452 -10.07 17.30 26.65
CA GLU A 452 -10.76 17.76 25.45
C GLU A 452 -11.65 16.67 24.84
N PHE A 453 -11.43 15.40 25.21
CA PHE A 453 -12.38 14.35 24.90
C PHE A 453 -13.56 14.46 25.85
N GLU A 454 -14.73 14.77 25.31
CA GLU A 454 -15.97 14.64 26.07
C GLU A 454 -16.09 13.19 26.55
N SER A 455 -16.07 13.02 27.88
CA SER A 455 -16.42 11.77 28.51
C SER A 455 -17.90 11.54 28.22
N VAL A 456 -18.21 10.72 27.22
CA VAL A 456 -19.59 10.29 27.01
C VAL A 456 -19.90 9.29 28.12
N SER A 457 -20.55 9.79 29.17
CA SER A 457 -21.20 8.92 30.14
C SER A 457 -22.31 8.19 29.42
N GLN A 458 -22.21 6.87 29.35
CA GLN A 458 -23.31 6.05 28.85
C GLN A 458 -24.52 6.30 29.78
N ASN A 459 -25.52 7.06 29.33
CA ASN A 459 -26.68 7.45 30.16
C ASN A 459 -27.43 6.24 30.72
N GLN A 460 -27.34 5.10 30.02
CA GLN A 460 -27.71 3.78 30.52
C GLN A 460 -26.70 2.76 30.00
N ALA A 461 -26.03 2.03 30.89
CA ALA A 461 -25.36 0.81 30.49
C ALA A 461 -26.41 -0.11 29.87
N TYR A 462 -26.33 -0.35 28.57
CA TYR A 462 -27.11 -1.44 27.98
C TYR A 462 -26.71 -2.71 28.75
N PRO A 463 -27.66 -3.41 29.39
CA PRO A 463 -27.32 -4.62 30.13
C PRO A 463 -26.64 -5.61 29.18
N GLU A 464 -25.57 -6.27 29.64
CA GLU A 464 -24.92 -7.33 28.87
C GLU A 464 -25.97 -8.34 28.42
N SER A 465 -25.98 -8.66 27.13
CA SER A 465 -26.87 -9.69 26.63
C SER A 465 -26.38 -11.05 27.13
N PRO A 466 -27.25 -11.90 27.71
CA PRO A 466 -26.86 -13.27 28.05
C PRO A 466 -26.32 -14.02 26.84
N ASP A 467 -25.35 -14.91 27.06
CA ASP A 467 -24.82 -15.80 26.02
C ASP A 467 -25.92 -16.74 25.45
N SER A 468 -26.96 -17.03 26.23
CA SER A 468 -28.13 -17.80 25.78
C SER A 468 -29.17 -16.91 25.12
N THR A 469 -29.77 -17.43 24.05
CA THR A 469 -30.90 -16.79 23.34
C THR A 469 -32.26 -17.42 23.70
N VAL A 470 -32.26 -18.43 24.59
CA VAL A 470 -33.47 -19.14 25.02
C VAL A 470 -33.94 -18.54 26.35
N PHE A 471 -35.15 -17.98 26.33
CA PHE A 471 -35.74 -17.29 27.49
C PHE A 471 -35.78 -18.15 28.76
N ASP A 472 -36.13 -19.42 28.63
CA ASP A 472 -36.22 -20.35 29.75
C ASP A 472 -34.85 -20.58 30.41
N ASP A 473 -33.77 -20.65 29.63
CA ASP A 473 -32.41 -20.81 30.14
C ASP A 473 -31.94 -19.57 30.90
N ILE A 474 -32.30 -18.37 30.43
CA ILE A 474 -31.98 -17.10 31.08
C ILE A 474 -32.74 -16.97 32.41
N LEU A 475 -34.02 -17.35 32.43
CA LEU A 475 -34.80 -17.40 33.66
C LEU A 475 -34.22 -18.39 34.68
N MET A 476 -33.85 -19.59 34.22
CA MET A 476 -33.22 -20.62 35.06
C MET A 476 -31.86 -20.17 35.59
N GLN A 477 -31.03 -19.54 34.74
CA GLN A 477 -29.73 -18.99 35.12
C GLN A 477 -29.89 -17.87 36.17
N ASN A 478 -30.83 -16.94 35.97
CA ASN A 478 -31.09 -15.87 36.93
C ASN A 478 -31.70 -16.36 38.25
N MET A 479 -32.58 -17.36 38.18
CA MET A 479 -33.23 -17.93 39.36
C MET A 479 -32.24 -18.77 40.19
N PHE A 480 -31.27 -19.43 39.56
CA PHE A 480 -30.35 -20.34 40.25
C PHE A 480 -28.92 -19.82 40.40
N ASN A 481 -28.65 -18.56 40.04
CA ASN A 481 -27.33 -17.97 40.25
C ASN A 481 -27.01 -17.86 41.75
N LEU A 482 -25.87 -18.43 42.16
CA LEU A 482 -25.39 -18.42 43.54
C LEU A 482 -24.15 -17.53 43.62
N ASN A 483 -24.36 -16.25 43.92
CA ASN A 483 -23.24 -15.34 44.21
C ASN A 483 -23.14 -15.04 45.71
N PHE A 484 -22.31 -15.81 46.41
CA PHE A 484 -22.08 -15.66 47.85
C PHE A 484 -21.33 -14.36 48.23
N LYS A 485 -20.85 -13.56 47.26
CA LYS A 485 -20.16 -12.29 47.53
C LYS A 485 -21.10 -11.19 48.00
N SER A 486 -22.40 -11.27 47.69
CA SER A 486 -23.40 -10.31 48.13
C SER A 486 -24.40 -10.95 49.10
N VAL A 487 -24.62 -10.30 50.24
CA VAL A 487 -25.60 -10.73 51.26
C VAL A 487 -27.01 -10.76 50.66
N HIS A 488 -27.33 -9.78 49.81
CA HIS A 488 -28.59 -9.73 49.10
C HIS A 488 -28.79 -10.96 48.21
N CYS A 489 -27.73 -11.36 47.49
CA CYS A 489 -27.79 -12.52 46.60
C CYS A 489 -28.04 -13.83 47.33
N THR A 490 -27.36 -14.01 48.46
CA THR A 490 -27.48 -15.23 49.27
C THR A 490 -28.91 -15.38 49.82
N LEU A 491 -29.54 -14.27 50.23
CA LEU A 491 -30.89 -14.25 50.80
C LEU A 491 -32.01 -14.42 49.77
N VAL A 492 -31.79 -13.92 48.55
CA VAL A 492 -32.81 -13.93 47.48
C VAL A 492 -32.78 -15.23 46.66
N SER A 493 -31.65 -15.96 46.66
CA SER A 493 -31.52 -17.20 45.87
C SER A 493 -32.38 -18.36 46.42
N PRO A 494 -33.29 -18.94 45.60
CA PRO A 494 -34.07 -20.14 45.93
C PRO A 494 -33.21 -21.33 46.35
N LEU A 495 -32.04 -21.52 45.73
CA LEU A 495 -31.15 -22.64 46.05
C LEU A 495 -30.63 -22.57 47.48
N THR A 496 -30.33 -21.37 47.99
CA THR A 496 -29.91 -21.20 49.39
C THR A 496 -30.99 -21.69 50.36
N TRP A 497 -32.26 -21.35 50.10
CA TRP A 497 -33.39 -21.79 50.91
C TRP A 497 -33.61 -23.29 50.83
N VAL A 498 -33.45 -23.89 49.64
CA VAL A 498 -33.50 -25.35 49.46
C VAL A 498 -32.39 -26.03 50.26
N PHE A 499 -31.15 -25.55 50.19
CA PHE A 499 -30.03 -26.08 50.98
C PHE A 499 -30.27 -25.93 52.48
N PHE A 500 -30.83 -24.81 52.92
CA PHE A 500 -31.18 -24.59 54.33
C PHE A 500 -32.22 -25.60 54.83
N VAL A 501 -33.26 -25.87 54.03
CA VAL A 501 -34.29 -26.87 54.35
C VAL A 501 -33.71 -28.28 54.36
N ILE A 502 -32.84 -28.62 53.40
CA ILE A 502 -32.13 -29.91 53.37
C ILE A 502 -31.23 -30.07 54.60
N PHE A 503 -30.53 -29.01 55.01
CA PHE A 503 -29.70 -29.03 56.21
C PHE A 503 -30.52 -29.26 57.48
N ILE A 504 -31.67 -28.59 57.63
CA ILE A 504 -32.61 -28.85 58.74
C ILE A 504 -33.11 -30.30 58.67
N ALA A 505 -33.50 -30.79 57.49
CA ALA A 505 -33.93 -32.17 57.30
C ALA A 505 -32.84 -33.17 57.73
N PHE A 506 -31.58 -32.89 57.41
CA PHE A 506 -30.44 -33.71 57.83
C PHE A 506 -30.26 -33.72 59.35
N ILE A 507 -30.39 -32.56 60.02
CA ILE A 507 -30.38 -32.48 61.49
C ILE A 507 -31.53 -33.32 62.09
N VAL A 508 -32.72 -33.25 61.51
CA VAL A 508 -33.88 -34.04 61.95
C VAL A 508 -33.59 -35.54 61.80
N VAL A 509 -33.00 -35.98 60.68
CA VAL A 509 -32.61 -37.37 60.45
C VAL A 509 -31.56 -37.84 61.46
N ILE A 510 -30.53 -37.03 61.72
CA ILE A 510 -29.49 -37.30 62.74
C ILE A 510 -30.12 -37.38 64.13
N GLY A 511 -30.97 -36.43 64.50
CA GLY A 511 -31.68 -36.43 65.77
C GLY A 511 -32.55 -37.68 65.94
N MET A 512 -33.25 -38.10 64.89
CA MET A 512 -34.05 -39.33 64.89
C MET A 512 -33.20 -40.60 65.03
N THR A 513 -32.03 -40.66 64.40
CA THR A 513 -31.11 -41.82 64.49
C THR A 513 -30.35 -41.87 65.81
N LEU A 514 -29.93 -40.72 66.35
CA LEU A 514 -29.31 -40.64 67.68
C LEU A 514 -30.30 -40.96 68.79
N SER A 515 -31.55 -40.50 68.69
CA SER A 515 -32.61 -40.82 69.66
C SER A 515 -32.89 -42.32 69.74
N GLU A 516 -32.78 -43.05 68.63
CA GLU A 516 -32.94 -44.50 68.57
C GLU A 516 -31.81 -45.26 69.27
N LYS A 517 -30.57 -44.75 69.22
CA LYS A 517 -29.41 -45.40 69.84
C LYS A 517 -29.22 -45.06 71.32
N LEU A 518 -29.55 -43.84 71.74
CA LEU A 518 -29.22 -43.34 73.08
C LEU A 518 -30.38 -43.41 74.08
N PHE A 519 -31.65 -43.36 73.64
CA PHE A 519 -32.80 -43.27 74.55
C PHE A 519 -34.01 -44.11 74.07
N PRO A 520 -34.05 -45.42 74.36
CA PRO A 520 -35.12 -46.31 73.92
C PRO A 520 -36.50 -45.97 74.51
N SER A 521 -36.62 -45.15 75.56
CA SER A 521 -37.90 -44.72 76.13
C SER A 521 -38.67 -43.69 75.26
N HIS A 522 -38.03 -43.07 74.27
CA HIS A 522 -38.63 -41.99 73.44
C HIS A 522 -39.36 -42.48 72.17
N HIS A 523 -39.73 -43.77 72.08
CA HIS A 523 -40.43 -44.35 70.93
C HIS A 523 -41.74 -43.62 70.56
N ILE A 524 -42.44 -43.02 71.53
CA ILE A 524 -43.72 -42.31 71.30
C ILE A 524 -43.52 -41.06 70.44
N ILE A 525 -42.55 -40.21 70.77
CA ILE A 525 -42.27 -38.95 70.05
C ILE A 525 -41.77 -39.25 68.63
N ARG A 526 -40.90 -40.26 68.48
CA ARG A 526 -40.39 -40.69 67.18
C ARG A 526 -41.50 -41.24 66.28
N ASN A 527 -42.42 -42.03 66.82
CA ASN A 527 -43.54 -42.57 66.04
C ASN A 527 -44.53 -41.48 65.61
N GLN A 528 -44.78 -40.49 66.46
CA GLN A 528 -45.59 -39.31 66.10
C GLN A 528 -44.92 -38.49 64.99
N ALA A 529 -43.62 -38.23 65.08
CA ALA A 529 -42.88 -37.51 64.03
C ALA A 529 -42.84 -38.30 62.71
N LYS A 530 -42.63 -39.62 62.75
CA LYS A 530 -42.70 -40.48 61.55
C LYS A 530 -44.09 -40.47 60.91
N GLN A 531 -45.15 -40.51 61.71
CA GLN A 531 -46.53 -40.41 61.21
C GLN A 531 -46.81 -39.03 60.59
N LEU A 532 -46.31 -37.94 61.20
CA LEU A 532 -46.43 -36.60 60.66
C LEU A 532 -45.74 -36.48 59.30
N PHE A 533 -44.47 -36.88 59.20
CA PHE A 533 -43.73 -36.76 57.94
C PHE A 533 -44.23 -37.70 56.85
N ARG A 534 -44.75 -38.88 57.19
CA ARG A 534 -45.45 -39.74 56.21
C ARG A 534 -46.70 -39.08 55.62
N ARG A 535 -47.43 -38.26 56.39
CA ARG A 535 -48.60 -37.54 55.88
C ARG A 535 -48.25 -36.37 54.95
N VAL A 536 -47.01 -35.89 55.00
CA VAL A 536 -46.50 -34.77 54.19
C VAL A 536 -45.66 -35.28 53.00
N ASP A 537 -45.54 -36.60 52.85
CA ASP A 537 -44.84 -37.22 51.73
C ASP A 537 -45.71 -37.18 50.47
N LEU A 538 -45.41 -36.22 49.60
CA LEU A 538 -46.01 -36.05 48.28
C LEU A 538 -45.30 -36.88 47.21
N VAL A 539 -44.08 -37.37 47.47
CA VAL A 539 -43.22 -38.03 46.46
C VAL A 539 -43.35 -39.55 46.51
N GLY A 540 -43.41 -40.13 47.70
CA GLY A 540 -43.54 -41.58 47.92
C GLY A 540 -44.93 -42.03 48.36
N GLU A 541 -45.96 -41.19 48.18
CA GLU A 541 -47.35 -41.44 48.60
C GLU A 541 -47.51 -41.88 50.08
N GLY A 542 -46.55 -41.55 50.94
CA GLY A 542 -46.58 -41.87 52.37
C GLY A 542 -45.88 -43.18 52.78
N GLU A 543 -45.23 -43.88 51.86
CA GLU A 543 -44.51 -45.12 52.16
C GLU A 543 -43.31 -44.89 53.12
N LEU A 544 -42.59 -43.80 52.92
CA LEU A 544 -41.37 -43.46 53.67
C LEU A 544 -41.48 -42.10 54.36
N TRP A 545 -41.21 -42.04 55.67
CA TRP A 545 -41.21 -40.77 56.41
C TRP A 545 -40.11 -39.79 55.93
N ILE A 546 -39.06 -40.30 55.27
CA ILE A 546 -38.00 -39.50 54.66
C ILE A 546 -38.53 -38.74 53.43
N GLY A 547 -39.49 -39.31 52.69
CA GLY A 547 -40.10 -38.67 51.52
C GLY A 547 -40.83 -37.37 51.88
N GLY A 548 -41.41 -37.28 53.08
CA GLY A 548 -42.02 -36.04 53.60
C GLY A 548 -41.03 -34.89 53.81
N LEU A 549 -39.76 -35.20 54.15
CA LEU A 549 -38.72 -34.19 54.27
C LEU A 549 -38.24 -33.70 52.90
N VAL A 550 -38.15 -34.60 51.91
CA VAL A 550 -37.84 -34.24 50.52
C VAL A 550 -38.97 -33.40 49.90
N SER A 551 -40.22 -33.74 50.21
CA SER A 551 -41.40 -32.99 49.77
C SER A 551 -41.40 -31.54 50.26
N ALA A 552 -40.90 -31.28 51.46
CA ALA A 552 -40.75 -29.91 51.98
C ALA A 552 -39.74 -29.07 51.18
N ALA A 553 -38.63 -29.66 50.73
CA ALA A 553 -37.65 -28.99 49.88
C ALA A 553 -38.24 -28.65 48.49
N ILE A 554 -39.03 -29.56 47.92
CA ILE A 554 -39.72 -29.35 46.64
C ILE A 554 -40.74 -28.21 46.74
N ILE A 555 -41.54 -28.16 47.81
CA ILE A 555 -42.52 -27.09 48.03
C ILE A 555 -41.83 -25.72 48.09
N VAL A 556 -40.71 -25.62 48.81
CA VAL A 556 -39.94 -24.36 48.90
C VAL A 556 -39.40 -23.94 47.54
N LEU A 557 -38.93 -24.88 46.72
CA LEU A 557 -38.49 -24.61 45.35
C LEU A 557 -39.64 -24.08 44.48
N VAL A 558 -40.81 -24.72 44.53
CA VAL A 558 -41.99 -24.30 43.73
C VAL A 558 -42.49 -22.91 44.14
N VAL A 559 -42.61 -22.63 45.44
CA VAL A 559 -43.03 -21.30 45.93
C VAL A 559 -42.03 -20.21 45.52
N SER A 560 -40.73 -20.51 45.61
CA SER A 560 -39.67 -19.58 45.20
C SER A 560 -39.70 -19.32 43.69
N ALA A 561 -39.96 -20.35 42.87
CA ALA A 561 -40.11 -20.20 41.42
C ALA A 561 -41.33 -19.34 41.05
N CYS A 562 -42.47 -19.56 41.71
CA CYS A 562 -43.69 -18.77 41.48
C CYS A 562 -43.51 -17.29 41.88
N THR A 563 -42.84 -17.02 43.00
CA THR A 563 -42.58 -15.66 43.47
C THR A 563 -41.57 -14.93 42.58
N PHE A 564 -40.50 -15.61 42.16
CA PHE A 564 -39.53 -15.09 41.20
C PHE A 564 -40.17 -14.75 39.85
N SER A 565 -40.97 -15.67 39.29
CA SER A 565 -41.64 -15.47 38.00
C SER A 565 -42.61 -14.29 38.01
N ASN A 566 -43.42 -14.14 39.07
CA ASN A 566 -44.33 -12.99 39.21
C ASN A 566 -43.57 -11.67 39.35
N ALA A 567 -42.49 -11.65 40.14
CA ALA A 567 -41.69 -10.44 40.32
C ALA A 567 -40.97 -10.05 39.02
N TYR A 568 -40.43 -11.02 38.27
CA TYR A 568 -39.81 -10.81 36.97
C TYR A 568 -40.79 -10.23 35.94
N LEU A 569 -42.00 -10.81 35.83
CA LEU A 569 -43.03 -10.31 34.90
C LEU A 569 -43.53 -8.90 35.23
N SER A 570 -43.51 -8.50 36.51
CA SER A 570 -43.93 -7.15 36.92
C SER A 570 -42.98 -6.02 36.49
N GLN A 571 -41.78 -6.36 36.03
CA GLN A 571 -40.77 -5.39 35.58
C GLN A 571 -40.74 -5.17 34.05
N TYR A 572 -41.74 -5.68 33.33
CA TYR A 572 -41.86 -5.50 31.88
C TYR A 572 -42.91 -4.42 31.54
N PRO A 573 -42.65 -3.47 30.61
CA PRO A 573 -41.46 -3.26 29.80
C PRO A 573 -40.27 -2.70 30.62
N ILE A 574 -39.07 -3.18 30.29
CA ILE A 574 -37.85 -2.87 31.05
C ILE A 574 -37.43 -1.41 30.96
N GLU A 575 -37.82 -0.72 29.89
CA GLU A 575 -37.49 0.67 29.60
C GLU A 575 -38.12 1.65 30.61
N LEU A 576 -39.14 1.22 31.36
CA LEU A 576 -39.85 2.05 32.35
C LEU A 576 -39.30 1.87 33.77
N VAL A 577 -38.35 0.97 34.00
CA VAL A 577 -37.87 0.59 35.34
C VAL A 577 -36.59 1.34 35.69
N THR A 578 -36.72 2.42 36.47
CA THR A 578 -35.60 3.30 36.88
C THR A 578 -34.85 2.84 38.14
N LYS A 579 -35.26 1.70 38.77
CA LYS A 579 -34.69 1.22 40.04
C LYS A 579 -34.10 -0.20 39.94
N ASN A 580 -33.08 -0.46 40.76
CA ASN A 580 -32.47 -1.78 40.91
C ASN A 580 -33.49 -2.83 41.41
N SER A 581 -33.39 -4.05 40.91
CA SER A 581 -34.34 -5.15 41.18
C SER A 581 -34.03 -5.75 42.55
N SER A 582 -35.05 -5.89 43.39
CA SER A 582 -34.92 -6.43 44.73
C SER A 582 -35.09 -7.96 44.82
N PHE A 583 -35.32 -8.64 43.69
CA PHE A 583 -35.65 -10.07 43.65
C PHE A 583 -34.69 -10.93 42.81
N ALA A 584 -33.65 -10.34 42.20
CA ALA A 584 -32.69 -11.06 41.36
C ALA A 584 -31.26 -10.69 41.74
N CYS A 585 -30.38 -11.69 41.65
CA CYS A 585 -28.98 -11.60 41.98
C CYS A 585 -28.16 -10.81 40.97
N ASP A 586 -28.44 -11.07 39.70
CA ASP A 586 -27.76 -10.48 38.58
C ASP A 586 -28.67 -9.44 37.94
N ILE A 587 -28.25 -8.18 38.00
CA ILE A 587 -29.00 -7.04 37.48
C ILE A 587 -28.71 -6.78 36.00
N THR A 588 -27.68 -7.42 35.43
CA THR A 588 -27.28 -7.22 34.02
C THR A 588 -28.02 -8.17 33.07
N LEU A 589 -28.47 -9.34 33.54
CA LEU A 589 -29.13 -10.38 32.73
C LEU A 589 -30.62 -10.11 32.43
N ARG A 590 -31.06 -8.84 32.40
CA ARG A 590 -32.47 -8.49 32.26
C ARG A 590 -32.98 -8.50 30.81
N ASN A 591 -32.08 -8.49 29.83
CA ASN A 591 -32.41 -8.47 28.40
C ASN A 591 -32.40 -9.89 27.81
N ALA A 592 -33.45 -10.66 28.08
CA ALA A 592 -33.68 -11.89 27.32
C ALA A 592 -34.36 -11.56 25.98
N LYS A 593 -33.75 -11.95 24.88
CA LYS A 593 -34.36 -11.83 23.54
C LYS A 593 -35.48 -12.86 23.45
N PHE A 594 -36.74 -12.41 23.37
CA PHE A 594 -37.85 -13.33 23.09
C PHE A 594 -37.66 -13.87 21.67
N SER A 595 -37.42 -15.18 21.53
CA SER A 595 -37.25 -15.80 20.21
C SER A 595 -38.58 -15.97 19.49
N THR A 596 -39.70 -15.92 20.23
CA THR A 596 -41.05 -15.95 19.66
C THR A 596 -42.00 -15.04 20.46
N SER A 597 -42.92 -14.38 19.76
CA SER A 597 -44.00 -13.57 20.36
C SER A 597 -44.92 -14.36 21.31
N MET A 598 -44.88 -15.70 21.26
CA MET A 598 -45.61 -16.58 22.17
C MET A 598 -45.00 -16.70 23.59
N GLN A 599 -43.77 -16.22 23.82
CA GLN A 599 -43.14 -16.25 25.15
C GLN A 599 -43.60 -15.10 26.07
N ASN A 600 -44.28 -14.08 25.53
CA ASN A 600 -44.89 -12.99 26.33
C ASN A 600 -46.41 -13.17 26.54
N THR A 601 -46.98 -14.31 26.11
CA THR A 601 -48.43 -14.52 26.09
C THR A 601 -48.89 -15.55 27.09
N ARG A 602 -48.87 -15.21 28.38
CA ARG A 602 -49.83 -15.83 29.29
C ARG A 602 -50.58 -14.92 30.24
N ASN A 603 -50.20 -13.64 30.40
CA ASN A 603 -50.95 -12.72 31.24
C ASN A 603 -51.20 -11.30 30.67
N SER A 604 -50.70 -10.93 29.49
CA SER A 604 -51.08 -9.65 28.88
C SER A 604 -52.33 -9.84 28.01
N ARG A 605 -53.45 -9.39 28.55
CA ARG A 605 -54.74 -9.24 27.87
C ARG A 605 -54.69 -8.07 26.86
N ARG A 606 -53.57 -7.86 26.18
CA ARG A 606 -53.39 -6.79 25.18
C ARG A 606 -53.48 -7.37 23.78
N PRO A 607 -54.22 -6.73 22.86
CA PRO A 607 -54.37 -7.21 21.49
C PRO A 607 -53.00 -7.34 20.82
N GLN A 608 -52.83 -8.39 20.02
CA GLN A 608 -51.65 -8.70 19.23
C GLN A 608 -51.17 -7.49 18.37
N ASP A 609 -52.09 -6.60 18.02
CA ASP A 609 -51.84 -5.36 17.27
C ASP A 609 -51.00 -4.33 18.06
N GLU A 610 -51.14 -4.22 19.38
CA GLU A 610 -50.32 -3.31 20.21
C GLU A 610 -48.88 -3.82 20.36
N MET A 611 -48.67 -5.14 20.35
CA MET A 611 -47.35 -5.75 20.42
C MET A 611 -46.59 -5.59 19.10
N GLN A 612 -47.28 -5.79 17.97
CA GLN A 612 -46.73 -5.53 16.66
C GLN A 612 -46.35 -4.04 16.54
N LEU A 613 -47.19 -3.13 17.06
CA LEU A 613 -46.88 -1.70 17.11
C LEU A 613 -45.59 -1.40 17.89
N ILE A 614 -45.33 -2.07 19.02
CA ILE A 614 -44.09 -1.87 19.80
C ILE A 614 -42.87 -2.37 19.00
N PHE A 615 -42.96 -3.52 18.35
CA PHE A 615 -41.86 -4.03 17.52
C PHE A 615 -41.67 -3.20 16.25
N ASP A 616 -42.75 -2.69 15.65
CA ASP A 616 -42.70 -1.79 14.50
C ASP A 616 -42.12 -0.43 14.91
N LEU A 617 -42.46 0.08 16.10
CA LEU A 617 -41.86 1.27 16.69
C LEU A 617 -40.36 1.07 16.93
N LEU A 618 -39.96 -0.03 17.56
CA LEU A 618 -38.55 -0.38 17.77
C LEU A 618 -37.80 -0.56 16.44
N ASN A 619 -38.42 -1.21 15.45
CA ASN A 619 -37.87 -1.38 14.09
C ASN A 619 -37.82 -0.08 13.28
N SER A 620 -38.62 0.93 13.66
CA SER A 620 -38.65 2.24 13.01
C SER A 620 -37.68 3.25 13.64
N GLN A 621 -37.00 2.91 14.75
CA GLN A 621 -36.10 3.84 15.42
C GLN A 621 -34.85 4.09 14.56
N PRO A 622 -34.60 5.33 14.15
CA PRO A 622 -33.38 5.65 13.41
C PRO A 622 -32.18 5.60 14.35
N PHE A 623 -31.20 4.77 14.02
CA PHE A 623 -29.89 4.80 14.67
C PHE A 623 -28.90 5.62 13.85
N THR A 624 -28.10 6.41 14.54
CA THR A 624 -27.00 7.19 13.95
C THR A 624 -25.68 6.63 14.45
N LEU A 625 -24.86 6.17 13.49
CA LEU A 625 -23.48 5.78 13.72
C LEU A 625 -22.60 7.02 13.69
N ASN A 626 -21.93 7.31 14.80
CA ASN A 626 -20.96 8.38 14.94
C ASN A 626 -19.55 7.78 14.89
N ILE A 627 -18.69 8.31 14.00
CA ILE A 627 -17.29 7.91 13.85
C ILE A 627 -16.44 9.15 14.02
N ASP A 628 -15.59 9.17 15.04
CA ASP A 628 -14.59 10.21 15.23
C ASP A 628 -13.20 9.67 14.84
N LEU A 629 -12.58 10.28 13.84
CA LEU A 629 -11.17 10.08 13.52
C LEU A 629 -10.37 11.12 14.31
N VAL A 630 -9.59 10.65 15.28
CA VAL A 630 -8.84 11.48 16.23
C VAL A 630 -7.38 11.58 15.76
N GLN A 631 -6.77 12.76 15.94
CA GLN A 631 -5.40 13.05 15.48
C GLN A 631 -5.24 12.74 14.00
N THR A 632 -6.10 13.35 13.18
CA THR A 632 -6.11 13.12 11.73
C THR A 632 -5.91 14.40 10.93
N ALA A 633 -5.27 14.26 9.77
CA ALA A 633 -5.22 15.31 8.75
C ALA A 633 -6.41 15.26 7.78
N PHE A 634 -7.35 14.31 7.97
CA PHE A 634 -8.60 14.25 7.20
C PHE A 634 -9.55 15.38 7.62
N ASN A 635 -10.24 15.96 6.65
CA ASN A 635 -11.23 17.01 6.82
C ASN A 635 -12.50 16.72 6.01
N CYS A 636 -13.58 17.48 6.25
CA CYS A 636 -14.86 17.28 5.55
C CYS A 636 -14.85 17.65 4.05
N GLN A 637 -13.80 18.30 3.55
CA GLN A 637 -13.62 18.60 2.13
C GLN A 637 -12.93 17.47 1.37
N ASP A 638 -12.31 16.52 2.09
CA ASP A 638 -11.74 15.34 1.46
C ASP A 638 -12.85 14.43 0.93
N SER A 639 -12.58 13.76 -0.19
CA SER A 639 -13.51 12.78 -0.74
C SER A 639 -13.42 11.48 0.05
N PHE A 640 -14.35 11.21 0.97
CA PHE A 640 -14.49 9.90 1.60
C PHE A 640 -15.90 9.37 1.43
N TYR A 641 -16.02 8.05 1.44
CA TYR A 641 -17.29 7.37 1.14
C TYR A 641 -17.59 6.33 2.21
N VAL A 642 -18.84 6.29 2.61
CA VAL A 642 -19.38 5.28 3.51
C VAL A 642 -20.26 4.38 2.66
N GLN A 643 -20.03 3.07 2.71
CA GLN A 643 -20.87 2.13 1.99
C GLN A 643 -21.37 1.01 2.89
N ARG A 644 -22.61 0.61 2.66
CA ARG A 644 -23.18 -0.63 3.16
C ARG A 644 -22.65 -1.77 2.29
N VAL A 645 -22.06 -2.78 2.91
CA VAL A 645 -21.65 -4.01 2.26
C VAL A 645 -22.70 -5.08 2.51
N THR A 646 -23.26 -5.65 1.44
CA THR A 646 -24.08 -6.87 1.51
C THR A 646 -23.41 -7.97 0.68
N ALA A 647 -23.89 -9.21 0.78
CA ALA A 647 -23.31 -10.36 0.07
C ALA A 647 -23.25 -10.19 -1.47
N TYR A 648 -24.06 -9.28 -2.05
CA TYR A 648 -24.19 -9.13 -3.50
C TYR A 648 -24.10 -7.69 -4.01
N THR A 649 -24.22 -6.68 -3.14
CA THR A 649 -24.20 -5.27 -3.55
C THR A 649 -23.54 -4.36 -2.50
N THR A 650 -22.92 -3.30 -2.99
CA THR A 650 -22.47 -2.15 -2.18
C THR A 650 -23.40 -0.97 -2.44
N ILE A 651 -23.89 -0.34 -1.37
CA ILE A 651 -24.77 0.84 -1.46
C ILE A 651 -24.13 1.97 -0.66
N GLN A 652 -23.86 3.11 -1.30
CA GLN A 652 -23.32 4.27 -0.62
C GLN A 652 -24.35 4.84 0.37
N LEU A 653 -23.94 5.05 1.61
CA LEU A 653 -24.73 5.68 2.66
C LEU A 653 -24.43 7.18 2.71
N PRO A 654 -25.45 8.05 2.78
CA PRO A 654 -25.22 9.47 2.94
C PRO A 654 -24.63 9.76 4.32
N ILE A 655 -23.59 10.59 4.34
CA ILE A 655 -23.06 11.17 5.58
C ILE A 655 -24.03 12.28 5.98
N ALA A 656 -24.75 12.08 7.08
CA ALA A 656 -25.77 13.02 7.55
C ALA A 656 -25.13 14.30 8.09
N TRP A 657 -23.96 14.18 8.71
CA TRP A 657 -23.22 15.31 9.24
C TRP A 657 -21.72 15.02 9.26
N CYS A 658 -20.92 16.05 8.97
CA CYS A 658 -19.47 16.01 9.05
C CYS A 658 -18.99 17.30 9.72
N GLN A 659 -18.18 17.16 10.76
CA GLN A 659 -17.57 18.30 11.44
C GLN A 659 -16.09 18.03 11.73
N THR A 660 -15.26 19.04 11.50
CA THR A 660 -13.88 19.08 12.01
C THR A 660 -13.85 19.91 13.28
N THR A 661 -13.45 19.30 14.40
CA THR A 661 -13.32 19.96 15.71
C THR A 661 -11.85 20.11 16.10
N TYR A 662 -11.58 21.08 17.00
CA TYR A 662 -10.30 21.35 17.67
C TYR A 662 -9.09 21.49 16.73
N ASN A 663 -8.71 22.71 16.36
CA ASN A 663 -7.53 22.98 15.51
C ASN A 663 -7.42 22.08 14.26
N ASN A 664 -8.56 21.57 13.75
CA ASN A 664 -8.68 20.60 12.66
C ASN A 664 -7.98 19.24 12.90
N THR A 665 -7.89 18.76 14.14
CA THR A 665 -7.23 17.47 14.47
C THR A 665 -8.20 16.31 14.66
N THR A 666 -9.50 16.56 14.82
CA THR A 666 -10.53 15.51 14.95
C THR A 666 -11.63 15.69 13.91
N LEU A 667 -11.92 14.63 13.15
CA LEU A 667 -13.02 14.56 12.16
C LEU A 667 -14.14 13.68 12.71
N SER A 668 -15.32 14.26 12.90
CA SER A 668 -16.52 13.55 13.35
C SER A 668 -17.50 13.36 12.19
N LEU A 669 -17.93 12.12 11.97
CA LEU A 669 -18.86 11.71 10.94
C LEU A 669 -20.11 11.10 11.58
N SER A 670 -21.30 11.56 11.18
CA SER A 670 -22.57 10.95 11.58
C SER A 670 -23.26 10.33 10.37
N ILE A 671 -23.58 9.05 10.47
CA ILE A 671 -24.17 8.23 9.40
C ILE A 671 -25.50 7.67 9.89
N LEU A 672 -26.58 7.95 9.16
CA LEU A 672 -27.88 7.38 9.46
C LEU A 672 -27.92 5.92 9.00
N LEU A 673 -28.23 5.00 9.93
CA LEU A 673 -28.33 3.58 9.62
C LEU A 673 -29.76 3.24 9.20
N PRO A 674 -29.97 2.75 7.96
CA PRO A 674 -31.31 2.46 7.46
C PRO A 674 -31.90 1.14 8.00
N VAL A 675 -31.09 0.29 8.64
CA VAL A 675 -31.49 -1.02 9.14
C VAL A 675 -30.65 -1.40 10.38
N HIS A 676 -31.21 -2.24 11.26
CA HIS A 676 -30.57 -2.66 12.50
C HIS A 676 -29.38 -3.61 12.32
N THR A 677 -29.33 -4.35 11.22
CA THR A 677 -28.22 -5.24 10.90
C THR A 677 -27.54 -4.77 9.62
N ILE A 678 -26.36 -4.18 9.78
CA ILE A 678 -25.64 -3.54 8.70
C ILE A 678 -24.14 -3.72 8.86
N SER A 679 -23.46 -4.07 7.76
CA SER A 679 -22.01 -3.98 7.65
C SER A 679 -21.67 -2.70 6.92
N VAL A 680 -20.93 -1.81 7.60
CA VAL A 680 -20.51 -0.52 7.05
C VAL A 680 -19.02 -0.58 6.77
N GLN A 681 -18.63 -0.12 5.58
CA GLN A 681 -17.25 0.07 5.19
C GLN A 681 -17.00 1.56 4.95
N LEU A 682 -15.99 2.08 5.63
CA LEU A 682 -15.50 3.46 5.46
C LEU A 682 -14.28 3.43 4.54
N ILE A 683 -14.33 4.19 3.44
CA ILE A 683 -13.23 4.32 2.48
C ILE A 683 -12.65 5.73 2.61
N LEU A 684 -11.38 5.79 3.03
CA LEU A 684 -10.61 7.02 3.22
C LEU A 684 -9.45 7.02 2.21
N PRO A 685 -9.59 7.68 1.05
CA PRO A 685 -8.51 7.76 0.07
C PRO A 685 -7.46 8.79 0.47
N GLY A 686 -6.18 8.46 0.25
CA GLY A 686 -5.04 9.37 0.46
C GLY A 686 -4.08 8.90 1.56
N VAL A 687 -2.92 9.56 1.65
CA VAL A 687 -1.85 9.26 2.60
C VAL A 687 -1.94 10.23 3.79
N LYS A 688 -2.93 10.02 4.65
CA LYS A 688 -3.15 10.85 5.85
C LYS A 688 -3.16 9.96 7.09
N THR A 689 -2.64 10.48 8.18
CA THR A 689 -2.55 9.76 9.44
C THR A 689 -3.89 9.76 10.18
N ILE A 690 -4.17 8.67 10.88
CA ILE A 690 -5.28 8.55 11.82
C ILE A 690 -4.69 7.99 13.10
N GLY A 691 -4.66 8.80 14.15
CA GLY A 691 -4.10 8.39 15.43
C GLY A 691 -5.00 7.41 16.16
N ALA A 692 -6.30 7.69 16.23
CA ALA A 692 -7.30 6.81 16.83
C ALA A 692 -8.64 6.90 16.11
N ILE A 693 -9.47 5.87 16.29
CA ILE A 693 -10.84 5.83 15.81
C ILE A 693 -11.74 5.60 17.02
N ARG A 694 -12.74 6.46 17.19
CA ARG A 694 -13.80 6.31 18.18
C ARG A 694 -15.11 6.08 17.44
N VAL A 695 -15.84 5.05 17.83
CA VAL A 695 -17.12 4.67 17.20
C VAL A 695 -18.21 4.68 18.27
N GLY A 696 -19.31 5.35 17.99
CA GLY A 696 -20.47 5.43 18.86
C GLY A 696 -21.76 5.16 18.08
N LEU A 697 -22.75 4.57 18.76
CA LEU A 697 -24.10 4.42 18.23
C LEU A 697 -25.05 5.27 19.07
N SER A 698 -25.87 6.08 18.43
CA SER A 698 -26.84 6.95 19.07
C SER A 698 -28.23 6.73 18.49
N GLY A 699 -29.26 6.91 19.32
CA GLY A 699 -30.67 6.85 18.93
C GLY A 699 -31.46 7.91 19.71
N PRO A 700 -32.68 8.24 19.27
CA PRO A 700 -33.52 9.22 19.95
C PRO A 700 -33.82 8.78 21.39
N SER A 701 -33.56 9.65 22.37
CA SER A 701 -33.99 9.43 23.75
C SER A 701 -35.46 9.82 23.92
N ALA A 702 -36.26 8.96 24.55
CA ALA A 702 -37.69 9.20 24.79
C ALA A 702 -38.00 10.37 25.75
N GLU A 703 -37.01 11.13 26.23
CA GLU A 703 -37.21 12.24 27.18
C GLU A 703 -37.64 13.56 26.52
N GLU A 704 -37.60 13.69 25.19
CA GLU A 704 -37.95 14.96 24.51
C GLU A 704 -39.39 15.02 23.95
N GLU A 705 -40.19 13.97 24.11
CA GLU A 705 -41.55 13.92 23.54
C GLU A 705 -42.70 14.26 24.51
N ASP A 706 -42.41 14.81 25.70
CA ASP A 706 -43.45 15.44 26.54
C ASP A 706 -43.30 16.96 26.48
N GLY A 707 -43.78 17.53 25.37
CA GLY A 707 -43.87 18.97 25.09
C GLY A 707 -44.85 19.71 26.01
N ARG A 708 -44.72 19.57 27.33
CA ARG A 708 -45.31 20.51 28.29
C ARG A 708 -44.24 21.50 28.73
N PRO A 709 -44.47 22.82 28.59
CA PRO A 709 -43.54 23.80 29.11
C PRO A 709 -43.42 23.61 30.62
N LYS A 710 -42.19 23.45 31.11
CA LYS A 710 -41.88 23.53 32.55
C LYS A 710 -42.39 24.88 33.05
N ALA A 711 -43.43 24.86 33.87
CA ALA A 711 -43.88 26.03 34.59
C ALA A 711 -42.73 26.56 35.46
N ASN A 712 -42.53 27.86 35.38
CA ASN A 712 -41.49 28.62 36.05
C ASN A 712 -41.70 28.53 37.59
N PRO A 713 -40.71 28.14 38.41
CA PRO A 713 -40.90 27.98 39.86
C PRO A 713 -40.82 29.32 40.62
N ARG A 714 -41.56 30.33 40.16
CA ARG A 714 -41.58 31.67 40.77
C ARG A 714 -42.95 32.23 41.18
N ASP A 715 -44.03 31.51 40.93
CA ASP A 715 -45.37 31.91 41.38
C ASP A 715 -45.93 30.91 42.38
N GLU A 716 -45.48 30.98 43.63
CA GLU A 716 -46.22 30.56 44.83
C GLU A 716 -45.47 31.07 46.07
N ILE A 717 -45.59 32.39 46.29
CA ILE A 717 -45.59 32.99 47.62
C ILE A 717 -47.03 33.45 47.85
N GLU A 718 -47.79 32.65 48.60
CA GLU A 718 -48.60 33.07 49.75
C GLU A 718 -48.77 31.89 50.71
#